data_AF-B0JRH7-F1
#
_entry.id   AF-B0JRH7-F1
#
_cell.length_a   1.000
_cell.length_b   1.000
_cell.length_c   1.000
_cell.angle_alpha   90.00
_cell.angle_beta   90.00
_cell.angle_gamma   90.00
#
_symmetry.space_group_name_H-M   'P 1'
#
loop_
_entity.id
_entity.type
_entity.pdbx_description
1 polymer ?
#
loop_
_entity_poly.entity_id
_entity_poly.type
_entity_poly.pdbx_seq_one_letter_code
_entity_poly.pdbx_strand_id
1 'polypeptide(L)'
;MSYGTRVQAISQVTDRKPLPSKIPQRLEALWATDVFTLSKMQASLPKDVFKSVKNTILTGGKLDVSIASAVAAAMKDWATSKGALYYAHVFYPMTNATAEKHDGFISVQSDGSVITEFTGKVLVQGEPDGSSFPNGGLRSTFEARGYTAWDVTSPAYVMETDNGVTLCIPTVFISWTGEALDKKTPLLRSISSMSKAATRVLKLLGHTEVAPVNSSCGAEQEYFLVDAHFAHSRPDLLLTGRTLFGKPAAKGQQFDDHYFGAIPERVQVFMQEVEERMYRLGIPAKTRHNEVAPGQFEIAPFFEAANVASDHQQLIMTLLKSTAKKHGFVCLLHEKPFAGINGSGKHVNWSVGNATQGNLLDPGDTPHANMQFLLFCGAVIRGVHKYGALLRAVVATASNDHRLGANEAPPAIISVYLGSQLEKVFDQISQGRIEGSDAPGLMDLGVDTLPVFPKDPGDRNRTSPFAFTGNRFEFRAVGSNQSVSGPLVAMNTILADSLTWVADNLESRMKAGEDLNTAAQGVLKEIMDKHRNVIFGGNGYSPEWHKMAVEERGLANLRTTADALPVLKADYIEELFARMGVLTPVELESRFDVYAEQYLLAIEVEAKLVVSMAKTIIYPAAVRYLSELSLAIANAAAIGIEMDKESAQTVSNLIKLLMDGVSKLSEATAKDDFDSIEEHMQYSAQTIRPLMDKVREYADTLEGEVADNFWPLPTYQEMLFVK
;
A
#
# COMPACT_ATOMS: atom_id res chain seq x y z
N MET A 1 -9.27 -11.99 29.93
CA MET A 1 -9.84 -10.63 30.07
C MET A 1 -11.22 -10.73 30.68
N SER A 2 -11.66 -9.70 31.41
CA SER A 2 -12.93 -9.72 32.13
C SER A 2 -13.78 -8.51 31.75
N TYR A 3 -15.10 -8.59 31.95
CA TYR A 3 -16.00 -7.45 31.80
C TYR A 3 -15.55 -6.21 32.59
N GLY A 4 -14.99 -6.39 33.78
CA GLY A 4 -14.42 -5.29 34.57
C GLY A 4 -13.31 -4.52 33.85
N THR A 5 -12.47 -5.21 33.07
CA THR A 5 -11.43 -4.57 32.24
C THR A 5 -12.06 -3.78 31.09
N ARG A 6 -13.15 -4.28 30.49
CA ARG A 6 -13.88 -3.62 29.40
C ARG A 6 -14.54 -2.32 29.88
N VAL A 7 -15.24 -2.37 31.02
CA VAL A 7 -15.86 -1.18 31.64
C VAL A 7 -14.81 -0.16 32.07
N GLN A 8 -13.69 -0.61 32.63
CA GLN A 8 -12.57 0.27 32.96
C GLN A 8 -12.02 0.99 31.72
N ALA A 9 -11.88 0.28 30.60
CA ALA A 9 -11.47 0.89 29.34
C ALA A 9 -12.46 1.97 28.88
N ILE A 10 -13.78 1.72 28.97
CA ILE A 10 -14.79 2.73 28.61
C ILE A 10 -14.64 3.99 29.47
N SER A 11 -14.56 3.86 30.80
CA SER A 11 -14.37 5.01 31.69
C SER A 11 -13.07 5.77 31.38
N GLN A 12 -11.97 5.04 31.16
CA GLN A 12 -10.69 5.65 30.81
C GLN A 12 -10.72 6.40 29.48
N VAL A 13 -11.53 5.96 28.51
CA VAL A 13 -11.72 6.64 27.23
C VAL A 13 -12.56 7.91 27.42
N THR A 14 -13.72 7.81 28.07
CA THR A 14 -14.64 8.94 28.25
C THR A 14 -14.08 10.05 29.11
N ASP A 15 -13.23 9.69 30.10
CA ASP A 15 -12.62 10.66 31.01
C ASP A 15 -11.31 11.26 30.45
N ARG A 16 -10.86 10.82 29.27
CA ARG A 16 -9.58 11.23 28.70
C ARG A 16 -9.65 12.63 28.13
N LYS A 17 -8.89 13.54 28.75
CA LYS A 17 -8.65 14.87 28.17
C LYS A 17 -7.74 14.76 26.93
N PRO A 18 -8.05 15.51 25.85
CA PRO A 18 -7.13 15.66 24.74
C PRO A 18 -5.77 16.19 25.20
N LEU A 19 -4.71 15.79 24.51
CA LEU A 19 -3.40 16.43 24.70
C LEU A 19 -3.51 17.90 24.27
N PRO A 20 -2.82 18.82 24.98
CA PRO A 20 -2.87 20.23 24.63
C PRO A 20 -2.34 20.45 23.21
N SER A 21 -3.07 21.23 22.41
CA SER A 21 -2.60 21.60 21.08
C SER A 21 -1.44 22.59 21.18
N LYS A 22 -0.47 22.46 20.26
CA LYS A 22 0.60 23.44 20.07
C LYS A 22 0.15 24.46 19.03
N ILE A 23 0.57 25.71 19.21
CA ILE A 23 0.38 26.74 18.18
C ILE A 23 1.19 26.31 16.95
N PRO A 24 0.56 26.10 15.77
CA PRO A 24 1.27 25.68 14.59
C PRO A 24 2.30 26.74 14.19
N GLN A 25 3.51 26.29 13.87
CA GLN A 25 4.50 27.16 13.25
C GLN A 25 4.12 27.44 11.79
N ARG A 26 4.70 28.50 11.23
CA ARG A 26 4.57 28.78 9.79
C ARG A 26 5.14 27.62 8.98
N LEU A 27 4.46 27.25 7.89
CA LEU A 27 4.90 26.16 7.02
C LEU A 27 6.33 26.36 6.50
N GLU A 28 6.70 27.60 6.17
CA GLU A 28 8.06 27.90 5.69
C GLU A 28 9.14 27.63 6.74
N ALA A 29 8.80 27.73 8.02
CA ALA A 29 9.72 27.44 9.13
C ALA A 29 9.83 25.95 9.44
N LEU A 30 8.81 25.15 9.09
CA LEU A 30 8.78 23.70 9.29
C LEU A 30 9.33 22.93 8.09
N TRP A 31 9.19 23.48 6.88
CA TRP A 31 9.40 22.75 5.64
C TRP A 31 10.82 22.19 5.51
N ALA A 32 10.90 20.86 5.39
CA ALA A 32 12.11 20.09 5.16
C ALA A 32 13.26 20.44 6.13
N THR A 33 12.95 20.90 7.35
CA THR A 33 13.97 21.27 8.34
C THR A 33 14.86 20.09 8.70
N ASP A 34 14.31 18.88 8.68
CA ASP A 34 14.98 17.63 9.06
C ASP A 34 15.50 16.83 7.87
N VAL A 35 15.56 17.43 6.68
CA VAL A 35 16.10 16.80 5.45
C VAL A 35 17.40 17.48 5.02
N PHE A 36 18.42 16.74 4.61
CA PHE A 36 19.66 17.30 4.04
C PHE A 36 19.45 17.70 2.57
N THR A 37 18.61 18.72 2.37
CA THR A 37 18.20 19.23 1.04
C THR A 37 19.36 19.76 0.19
N LEU A 38 19.13 19.94 -1.11
CA LEU A 38 20.09 20.58 -2.03
C LEU A 38 20.57 21.96 -1.55
N SER A 39 19.73 22.78 -0.92
CA SER A 39 20.14 24.07 -0.38
C SER A 39 21.10 23.93 0.80
N LYS A 40 20.87 22.95 1.69
CA LYS A 40 21.78 22.63 2.80
C LYS A 40 23.09 22.01 2.31
N MET A 41 23.01 21.14 1.30
CA MET A 41 24.19 20.63 0.60
C MET A 41 25.00 21.78 -0.01
N GLN A 42 24.36 22.75 -0.67
CA GLN A 42 25.05 23.91 -1.25
C GLN A 42 25.73 24.77 -0.19
N ALA A 43 25.12 24.92 0.98
CA ALA A 43 25.69 25.68 2.10
C ALA A 43 26.86 24.95 2.79
N SER A 44 26.90 23.62 2.72
CA SER A 44 27.81 22.79 3.50
C SER A 44 28.96 22.17 2.68
N LEU A 45 28.80 22.04 1.36
CA LEU A 45 29.75 21.35 0.49
C LEU A 45 30.61 22.33 -0.33
N PRO A 46 31.88 21.97 -0.62
CA PRO A 46 32.68 22.68 -1.61
C PRO A 46 31.97 22.76 -2.97
N LYS A 47 32.19 23.86 -3.71
CA LYS A 47 31.49 24.16 -4.98
C LYS A 47 31.49 23.02 -5.99
N ASP A 48 32.64 22.37 -6.19
CA ASP A 48 32.78 21.31 -7.19
C ASP A 48 32.15 19.98 -6.72
N VAL A 49 32.24 19.69 -5.41
CA VAL A 49 31.54 18.56 -4.77
C VAL A 49 30.03 18.72 -4.91
N PHE A 50 29.49 19.91 -4.58
CA PHE A 50 28.06 20.19 -4.72
C PHE A 50 27.58 20.04 -6.17
N LYS A 51 28.32 20.57 -7.14
CA LYS A 51 27.99 20.42 -8.56
C LYS A 51 27.93 18.95 -8.98
N SER A 52 28.89 18.14 -8.54
CA SER A 52 28.95 16.72 -8.85
C SER A 52 27.74 15.97 -8.26
N VAL A 53 27.46 16.13 -6.96
CA VAL A 53 26.28 15.53 -6.30
C VAL A 53 24.98 15.98 -6.99
N LYS A 54 24.81 17.29 -7.21
CA LYS A 54 23.61 17.84 -7.85
C LYS A 54 23.41 17.25 -9.25
N ASN A 55 24.47 17.08 -10.03
CA ASN A 55 24.39 16.46 -11.34
C ASN A 55 23.91 15.01 -11.25
N THR A 56 24.46 14.22 -10.33
CA THR A 56 24.01 12.84 -10.08
C THR A 56 22.54 12.79 -9.70
N ILE A 57 22.07 13.66 -8.80
CA ILE A 57 20.66 13.73 -8.37
C ILE A 57 19.72 14.06 -9.53
N LEU A 58 20.06 15.06 -10.35
CA LEU A 58 19.20 15.55 -11.42
C LEU A 58 19.19 14.63 -12.65
N THR A 59 20.31 13.97 -12.94
CA THR A 59 20.47 13.14 -14.16
C THR A 59 20.28 11.64 -13.91
N GLY A 60 20.35 11.19 -12.65
CA GLY A 60 20.42 9.77 -12.32
C GLY A 60 21.72 9.10 -12.76
N GLY A 61 22.78 9.88 -12.98
CA GLY A 61 24.10 9.38 -13.39
C GLY A 61 24.82 8.57 -12.31
N LYS A 62 26.05 8.10 -12.61
CA LYS A 62 26.88 7.42 -11.62
C LYS A 62 27.37 8.39 -10.55
N LEU A 63 27.34 7.99 -9.28
CA LEU A 63 27.95 8.75 -8.19
C LEU A 63 29.48 8.71 -8.32
N ASP A 64 30.10 9.89 -8.26
CA ASP A 64 31.55 10.00 -8.12
C ASP A 64 31.95 9.60 -6.69
N VAL A 65 32.74 8.55 -6.54
CA VAL A 65 33.13 8.06 -5.19
C VAL A 65 34.16 8.98 -4.54
N SER A 66 34.89 9.78 -5.33
CA SER A 66 35.93 10.68 -4.81
C SER A 66 35.36 11.80 -3.92
N ILE A 67 34.08 12.17 -4.13
CA ILE A 67 33.40 13.20 -3.34
C ILE A 67 32.76 12.66 -2.05
N ALA A 68 32.69 11.34 -1.87
CA ALA A 68 31.95 10.70 -0.78
C ALA A 68 32.41 11.14 0.61
N SER A 69 33.73 11.27 0.84
CA SER A 69 34.27 11.68 2.13
C SER A 69 33.88 13.11 2.50
N ALA A 70 33.87 14.03 1.52
CA ALA A 70 33.43 15.40 1.73
C ALA A 70 31.92 15.47 2.05
N VAL A 71 31.11 14.65 1.36
CA VAL A 71 29.67 14.56 1.62
C VAL A 71 29.38 13.95 2.99
N ALA A 72 30.07 12.88 3.37
CA ALA A 72 29.90 12.24 4.67
C ALA A 72 30.24 13.20 5.81
N ALA A 73 31.36 13.92 5.72
CA ALA A 73 31.74 14.91 6.73
C ALA A 73 30.66 16.00 6.88
N ALA A 74 30.20 16.59 5.78
CA ALA A 74 29.15 17.62 5.82
C ALA A 74 27.81 17.09 6.35
N MET A 75 27.43 15.86 5.99
CA MET A 75 26.20 15.22 6.46
C MET A 75 26.26 14.93 7.97
N LYS A 76 27.40 14.46 8.47
CA LYS A 76 27.66 14.25 9.91
C LYS A 76 27.60 15.56 10.68
N ASP A 77 28.29 16.60 10.21
CA ASP A 77 28.32 17.90 10.89
C ASP A 77 26.91 18.52 10.93
N TRP A 78 26.15 18.41 9.84
CA TRP A 78 24.75 18.81 9.81
C TRP A 78 23.88 18.01 10.80
N ALA A 79 23.98 16.68 10.82
CA ALA A 79 23.17 15.83 11.69
C ALA A 79 23.51 16.03 13.17
N THR A 80 24.80 16.10 13.50
CA THR A 80 25.28 16.33 14.88
C THR A 80 24.91 17.72 15.38
N SER A 81 24.84 18.75 14.51
CA SER A 81 24.30 20.08 14.87
C SER A 81 22.84 20.04 15.30
N LYS A 82 22.11 18.99 14.93
CA LYS A 82 20.72 18.71 15.36
C LYS A 82 20.64 17.73 16.54
N GLY A 83 21.77 17.36 17.14
CA GLY A 83 21.83 16.43 18.26
C GLY A 83 21.86 14.95 17.88
N ALA A 84 22.14 14.62 16.60
CA ALA A 84 22.26 13.23 16.20
C ALA A 84 23.50 12.56 16.83
N LEU A 85 23.28 11.44 17.51
CA LEU A 85 24.34 10.60 18.07
C LEU A 85 24.60 9.32 17.26
N TYR A 86 23.60 8.94 16.46
CA TYR A 86 23.59 7.73 15.66
C TYR A 86 23.33 8.06 14.19
N TYR A 87 23.75 7.16 13.31
CA TYR A 87 23.29 7.09 11.93
C TYR A 87 22.76 5.70 11.62
N ALA A 88 21.93 5.60 10.59
CA ALA A 88 21.37 4.36 10.11
C ALA A 88 21.23 4.36 8.59
N HIS A 89 21.65 3.27 7.97
CA HIS A 89 21.28 2.97 6.59
C HIS A 89 19.85 2.41 6.59
N VAL A 90 18.94 3.17 5.99
CA VAL A 90 17.52 2.80 5.91
C VAL A 90 17.28 2.10 4.60
N PHE A 91 16.72 0.90 4.66
CA PHE A 91 16.36 0.11 3.48
C PHE A 91 15.04 -0.63 3.70
N TYR A 92 14.45 -1.11 2.61
CA TYR A 92 13.12 -1.72 2.61
C TYR A 92 13.21 -3.18 2.15
N PRO A 93 13.43 -4.13 3.08
CA PRO A 93 13.48 -5.55 2.74
C PRO A 93 12.13 -6.06 2.23
N MET A 94 12.09 -7.33 1.83
CA MET A 94 10.89 -7.98 1.30
C MET A 94 9.75 -8.18 2.33
N THR A 95 9.90 -7.71 3.56
CA THR A 95 8.90 -7.78 4.65
C THR A 95 7.84 -6.67 4.65
N ASN A 96 7.89 -5.73 3.68
CA ASN A 96 7.06 -4.52 3.63
C ASN A 96 7.28 -3.52 4.79
N ALA A 97 8.23 -3.78 5.69
CA ALA A 97 8.60 -2.90 6.78
C ALA A 97 9.90 -2.13 6.48
N THR A 98 10.11 -1.02 7.18
CA THR A 98 11.39 -0.30 7.17
C THR A 98 12.40 -1.04 8.05
N ALA A 99 13.62 -1.23 7.55
CA ALA A 99 14.73 -1.78 8.30
C ALA A 99 15.84 -0.74 8.46
N GLU A 100 16.41 -0.70 9.65
CA GLU A 100 17.51 0.18 10.01
C GLU A 100 18.38 -0.47 11.10
N LYS A 101 19.68 -0.22 11.02
CA LYS A 101 20.66 -0.52 12.08
C LYS A 101 21.26 0.79 12.54
N HIS A 102 21.23 1.04 13.85
CA HIS A 102 21.76 2.29 14.43
C HIS A 102 23.21 2.08 14.84
N ASP A 103 24.12 2.75 14.15
CA ASP A 103 25.53 2.79 14.47
C ASP A 103 25.86 4.17 15.07
N GLY A 104 26.64 4.21 16.15
CA GLY A 104 27.04 5.46 16.77
C GLY A 104 28.11 6.17 15.92
N PHE A 105 28.12 7.51 15.94
CA PHE A 105 29.25 8.28 15.35
C PHE A 105 30.57 8.13 16.13
N ILE A 106 30.57 7.36 17.22
CA ILE A 106 31.71 7.21 18.12
C ILE A 106 32.88 6.50 17.43
N SER A 107 34.06 7.12 17.47
CA SER A 107 35.33 6.50 17.07
C SER A 107 36.33 6.67 18.20
N VAL A 108 36.65 5.55 18.87
CA VAL A 108 37.58 5.49 20.01
C VAL A 108 39.01 5.46 19.47
N GLN A 109 39.80 6.44 19.88
CA GLN A 109 41.20 6.55 19.50
C GLN A 109 42.07 5.65 20.37
N SER A 110 43.29 5.36 19.92
CA SER A 110 44.23 4.47 20.63
C SER A 110 44.65 4.98 22.01
N ASP A 111 44.52 6.29 22.26
CA ASP A 111 44.78 6.93 23.56
C ASP A 111 43.57 6.93 24.51
N GLY A 112 42.45 6.32 24.09
CA GLY A 112 41.20 6.27 24.85
C GLY A 112 40.32 7.53 24.70
N SER A 113 40.74 8.53 23.94
CA SER A 113 39.90 9.67 23.57
C SER A 113 38.82 9.27 22.56
N VAL A 114 37.79 10.08 22.45
CA VAL A 114 36.64 9.83 21.57
C VAL A 114 36.46 10.99 20.62
N ILE A 115 36.28 10.68 19.34
CA ILE A 115 35.88 11.64 18.31
C ILE A 115 34.59 11.17 17.62
N THR A 116 33.94 12.10 16.91
CA THR A 116 32.81 11.78 16.03
C THR A 116 33.31 11.56 14.60
N GLU A 117 33.05 10.38 14.05
CA GLU A 117 33.49 9.97 12.73
C GLU A 117 32.33 9.45 11.88
N PHE A 118 32.33 9.83 10.60
CA PHE A 118 31.45 9.25 9.58
C PHE A 118 32.19 9.34 8.24
N THR A 119 32.60 8.20 7.70
CA THR A 119 33.52 8.16 6.55
C THR A 119 32.77 8.01 5.22
N GLY A 120 33.37 8.48 4.13
CA GLY A 120 32.82 8.30 2.78
C GLY A 120 32.64 6.83 2.40
N LYS A 121 33.48 5.93 2.95
CA LYS A 121 33.35 4.48 2.75
C LYS A 121 32.04 3.97 3.31
N VAL A 122 31.70 4.33 4.55
CA VAL A 122 30.46 3.90 5.20
C VAL A 122 29.24 4.55 4.52
N LEU A 123 29.33 5.82 4.12
CA LEU A 123 28.26 6.48 3.37
C LEU A 123 27.93 5.72 2.07
N VAL A 124 28.94 5.39 1.27
CA VAL A 124 28.73 4.76 -0.04
C VAL A 124 28.33 3.30 0.09
N GLN A 125 28.93 2.58 1.06
CA GLN A 125 28.70 1.16 1.25
C GLN A 125 28.68 0.78 2.73
N GLY A 126 27.58 0.20 3.18
CA GLY A 126 27.46 -0.45 4.49
C GLY A 126 27.36 -1.98 4.37
N GLU A 127 27.51 -2.66 5.50
CA GLU A 127 27.24 -4.09 5.68
C GLU A 127 26.31 -4.22 6.89
N PRO A 128 24.98 -4.07 6.72
CA PRO A 128 24.07 -4.43 7.78
C PRO A 128 24.11 -5.95 7.88
N ASP A 129 24.41 -6.51 9.05
CA ASP A 129 24.20 -7.93 9.30
C ASP A 129 22.71 -8.23 9.12
N GLY A 130 22.34 -8.58 7.89
CA GLY A 130 20.96 -8.74 7.44
C GLY A 130 20.57 -10.20 7.33
N SER A 131 21.28 -11.10 8.01
CA SER A 131 21.11 -12.56 7.95
C SER A 131 19.67 -13.01 8.24
N SER A 132 18.96 -12.32 9.13
CA SER A 132 17.58 -12.67 9.52
C SER A 132 16.49 -12.17 8.57
N PHE A 133 16.81 -11.39 7.53
CA PHE A 133 15.78 -10.96 6.58
C PHE A 133 15.40 -12.10 5.63
N PRO A 134 14.08 -12.32 5.39
CA PRO A 134 13.61 -13.26 4.39
C PRO A 134 14.24 -12.97 3.03
N ASN A 135 14.74 -14.01 2.39
CA ASN A 135 15.51 -13.90 1.15
C ASN A 135 15.16 -14.96 0.10
N GLY A 136 14.18 -15.83 0.36
CA GLY A 136 13.66 -16.79 -0.63
C GLY A 136 14.76 -17.62 -1.28
N GLY A 137 15.68 -18.16 -0.47
CA GLY A 137 16.79 -18.99 -0.95
C GLY A 137 17.95 -18.24 -1.65
N LEU A 138 17.90 -16.91 -1.80
CA LEU A 138 19.01 -16.12 -2.37
C LEU A 138 20.29 -16.18 -1.53
N ARG A 139 20.18 -16.57 -0.27
CA ARG A 139 21.31 -16.81 0.63
C ARG A 139 21.14 -18.15 1.31
N SER A 140 22.24 -18.88 1.48
CA SER A 140 22.24 -20.06 2.33
C SER A 140 21.98 -19.67 3.79
N THR A 141 21.42 -20.59 4.60
CA THR A 141 21.08 -20.33 6.01
C THR A 141 22.28 -19.97 6.90
N PHE A 142 23.51 -20.23 6.46
CA PHE A 142 24.75 -19.86 7.14
C PHE A 142 25.45 -18.63 6.53
N GLU A 143 24.89 -18.02 5.48
CA GLU A 143 25.48 -16.87 4.78
C GLU A 143 24.78 -15.56 5.19
N ALA A 144 25.53 -14.64 5.79
CA ALA A 144 24.98 -13.38 6.33
C ALA A 144 25.24 -12.14 5.45
N ARG A 145 26.25 -12.21 4.56
CA ARG A 145 26.80 -11.02 3.92
C ARG A 145 25.84 -10.40 2.91
N GLY A 146 25.52 -9.13 3.12
CA GLY A 146 24.78 -8.26 2.21
C GLY A 146 25.30 -6.83 2.34
N TYR A 147 25.12 -6.04 1.29
CA TYR A 147 25.64 -4.67 1.24
C TYR A 147 24.51 -3.67 1.10
N THR A 148 24.63 -2.56 1.82
CA THR A 148 23.84 -1.36 1.54
C THR A 148 24.62 -0.43 0.64
N ALA A 149 23.93 0.27 -0.27
CA ALA A 149 24.52 1.35 -1.03
C ALA A 149 23.61 2.58 -0.98
N TRP A 150 24.20 3.76 -0.78
CA TRP A 150 23.44 5.01 -0.67
C TRP A 150 22.73 5.37 -1.98
N ASP A 151 21.41 5.54 -1.88
CA ASP A 151 20.63 6.16 -2.94
C ASP A 151 20.67 7.68 -2.76
N VAL A 152 21.59 8.32 -3.48
CA VAL A 152 21.74 9.78 -3.51
C VAL A 152 20.52 10.51 -4.07
N THR A 153 19.65 9.84 -4.82
CA THR A 153 18.45 10.45 -5.41
C THR A 153 17.30 10.59 -4.41
N SER A 154 17.42 9.97 -3.24
CA SER A 154 16.57 10.21 -2.08
C SER A 154 17.38 10.89 -0.97
N PRO A 155 16.95 12.05 -0.46
CA PRO A 155 17.77 12.83 0.47
C PRO A 155 17.87 12.16 1.84
N ALA A 156 19.05 12.20 2.45
CA ALA A 156 19.22 11.84 3.85
C ALA A 156 18.41 12.79 4.75
N TYR A 157 17.91 12.27 5.87
CA TYR A 157 17.11 13.02 6.83
C TYR A 157 17.54 12.69 8.25
N VAL A 158 17.10 13.47 9.23
CA VAL A 158 17.21 13.10 10.64
C VAL A 158 15.84 12.73 11.17
N MET A 159 15.77 11.61 11.89
CA MET A 159 14.54 11.17 12.54
C MET A 159 14.63 11.47 14.02
N GLU A 160 13.70 12.28 14.52
CA GLU A 160 13.55 12.55 15.95
C GLU A 160 12.57 11.53 16.58
N THR A 161 13.05 10.82 17.59
CA THR A 161 12.29 9.87 18.38
C THR A 161 12.47 10.16 19.87
N ASP A 162 11.73 9.45 20.73
CA ASP A 162 11.89 9.58 22.18
C ASP A 162 13.28 9.10 22.66
N ASN A 163 14.01 8.34 21.82
CA ASN A 163 15.38 7.88 22.07
C ASN A 163 16.46 8.86 21.56
N GLY A 164 16.06 10.00 21.00
CA GLY A 164 16.95 11.02 20.43
C GLY A 164 16.88 11.09 18.91
N VAL A 165 17.93 11.66 18.31
CA VAL A 165 18.01 11.97 16.88
C VAL A 165 18.97 11.00 16.18
N THR A 166 18.53 10.44 15.05
CA THR A 166 19.32 9.55 14.20
C THR A 166 19.41 10.10 12.79
N LEU A 167 20.60 10.11 12.20
CA LEU A 167 20.79 10.39 10.76
C LEU A 167 20.38 9.17 9.95
N CYS A 168 19.33 9.29 9.15
CA CYS A 168 18.79 8.23 8.31
C CYS A 168 19.26 8.44 6.86
N ILE A 169 19.91 7.43 6.30
CA ILE A 169 20.49 7.44 4.95
C ILE A 169 19.71 6.45 4.09
N PRO A 170 18.89 6.89 3.13
CA PRO A 170 18.17 6.00 2.22
C PRO A 170 19.15 5.14 1.41
N THR A 171 18.97 3.83 1.45
CA THR A 171 19.87 2.88 0.80
C THR A 171 19.12 1.78 0.07
N VAL A 172 19.78 1.21 -0.93
CA VAL A 172 19.43 -0.10 -1.46
C VAL A 172 20.09 -1.20 -0.64
N PHE A 173 19.52 -2.41 -0.61
CA PHE A 173 20.11 -3.59 0.03
C PHE A 173 20.20 -4.76 -0.95
N ILE A 174 21.43 -5.24 -1.16
CA ILE A 174 21.78 -6.28 -2.13
C ILE A 174 22.56 -7.42 -1.47
N SER A 175 22.49 -8.61 -2.04
CA SER A 175 23.34 -9.74 -1.64
C SER A 175 24.82 -9.46 -1.98
N TRP A 176 25.72 -10.30 -1.48
CA TRP A 176 27.13 -10.22 -1.85
C TRP A 176 27.41 -10.56 -3.33
N THR A 177 26.51 -11.30 -3.98
CA THR A 177 26.52 -11.69 -5.39
C THR A 177 25.82 -10.68 -6.31
N GLY A 178 25.05 -9.73 -5.75
CA GLY A 178 24.47 -8.59 -6.46
C GLY A 178 22.96 -8.66 -6.71
N GLU A 179 22.28 -9.69 -6.21
CA GLU A 179 20.82 -9.82 -6.26
C GLU A 179 20.14 -8.83 -5.29
N ALA A 180 18.99 -8.31 -5.71
CA ALA A 180 18.18 -7.38 -4.94
C ALA A 180 17.43 -8.08 -3.80
N LEU A 181 17.86 -7.84 -2.56
CA LEU A 181 17.21 -8.30 -1.33
C LEU A 181 16.16 -7.31 -0.80
N ASP A 182 15.90 -6.24 -1.55
CA ASP A 182 15.03 -5.14 -1.17
C ASP A 182 13.95 -4.83 -2.21
N LYS A 183 13.11 -3.85 -1.87
CA LYS A 183 12.07 -3.31 -2.76
C LYS A 183 12.56 -2.11 -3.57
N LYS A 184 13.66 -1.47 -3.16
CA LYS A 184 14.15 -0.23 -3.76
C LYS A 184 15.00 -0.46 -5.01
N THR A 185 15.89 -1.46 -5.00
CA THR A 185 16.70 -1.80 -6.18
C THR A 185 15.85 -2.10 -7.41
N PRO A 186 14.80 -2.96 -7.34
CA PRO A 186 13.93 -3.21 -8.49
C PRO A 186 13.17 -1.96 -8.93
N LEU A 187 12.77 -1.08 -8.01
CA LEU A 187 12.10 0.17 -8.33
C LEU A 187 13.01 1.08 -9.17
N LEU A 188 14.25 1.30 -8.74
CA LEU A 188 15.23 2.08 -9.49
C LEU A 188 15.53 1.48 -10.87
N ARG A 189 15.68 0.15 -10.96
CA ARG A 189 15.85 -0.56 -12.24
C ARG A 189 14.64 -0.37 -13.16
N SER A 190 13.42 -0.48 -12.63
CA SER A 190 12.18 -0.29 -13.40
C SER A 190 12.01 1.14 -13.93
N ILE A 191 12.35 2.15 -13.13
CA ILE A 191 12.36 3.57 -13.55
C ILE A 191 13.37 3.75 -14.67
N SER A 192 14.59 3.22 -14.53
CA SER A 192 15.63 3.30 -15.57
C SER A 192 15.20 2.63 -16.88
N SER A 193 14.60 1.43 -16.80
CA SER A 193 14.12 0.68 -17.95
C SER A 193 13.00 1.43 -18.69
N MET A 194 12.01 1.91 -17.94
CA MET A 194 10.92 2.75 -18.47
C MET A 194 11.44 4.04 -19.10
N SER A 195 12.40 4.70 -18.46
CA SER A 195 13.01 5.94 -18.95
C SER A 195 13.69 5.75 -20.31
N LYS A 196 14.43 4.64 -20.49
CA LYS A 196 15.05 4.28 -21.77
C LYS A 196 14.01 4.04 -22.87
N ALA A 197 12.96 3.26 -22.58
CA ALA A 197 11.90 2.95 -23.53
C ALA A 197 11.12 4.22 -23.94
N ALA A 198 10.74 5.05 -22.96
CA ALA A 198 10.06 6.33 -23.19
C ALA A 198 10.93 7.28 -24.02
N THR A 199 12.22 7.40 -23.70
CA THR A 199 13.16 8.25 -24.46
C THR A 199 13.26 7.82 -25.92
N ARG A 200 13.23 6.51 -26.21
CA ARG A 200 13.24 6.00 -27.59
C ARG A 200 11.99 6.44 -28.34
N VAL A 201 10.80 6.28 -27.75
CA VAL A 201 9.55 6.73 -28.37
C VAL A 201 9.54 8.25 -28.58
N LEU A 202 9.96 9.03 -27.58
CA LEU A 202 10.02 10.50 -27.69
C LEU A 202 10.95 10.98 -28.82
N LYS A 203 12.10 10.31 -29.01
CA LYS A 203 13.01 10.60 -30.13
C LYS A 203 12.38 10.27 -31.48
N LEU A 204 11.64 9.16 -31.58
CA LEU A 204 10.89 8.82 -32.81
C LEU A 204 9.78 9.83 -33.11
N LEU A 205 9.20 10.45 -32.08
CA LEU A 205 8.25 11.56 -32.21
C LEU A 205 8.91 12.91 -32.59
N GLY A 206 10.24 12.94 -32.76
CA GLY A 206 10.98 14.12 -33.22
C GLY A 206 11.56 15.00 -32.11
N HIS A 207 11.46 14.59 -30.83
CA HIS A 207 12.06 15.35 -29.74
C HIS A 207 13.58 15.20 -29.72
N THR A 208 14.32 16.30 -29.73
CA THR A 208 15.79 16.33 -29.72
C THR A 208 16.37 16.47 -28.31
N GLU A 209 15.72 17.24 -27.45
CA GLU A 209 16.09 17.43 -26.04
C GLU A 209 15.10 16.69 -25.13
N VAL A 210 15.53 15.54 -24.62
CA VAL A 210 14.72 14.69 -23.74
C VAL A 210 15.44 14.53 -22.41
N ALA A 211 14.92 15.17 -21.37
CA ALA A 211 15.35 14.94 -19.99
C ALA A 211 14.98 13.50 -19.54
N PRO A 212 15.67 12.93 -18.54
CA PRO A 212 15.33 11.62 -17.99
C PRO A 212 13.84 11.55 -17.63
N VAL A 213 13.14 10.56 -18.20
CA VAL A 213 11.74 10.29 -17.87
C VAL A 213 11.68 9.54 -16.55
N ASN A 214 10.77 9.97 -15.67
CA ASN A 214 10.53 9.36 -14.37
C ASN A 214 9.04 9.05 -14.22
N SER A 215 8.70 8.08 -13.38
CA SER A 215 7.33 7.92 -12.92
C SER A 215 7.10 8.74 -11.65
N SER A 216 5.86 9.16 -11.44
CA SER A 216 5.42 9.77 -10.20
C SER A 216 4.49 8.85 -9.41
N CYS A 217 4.39 9.12 -8.12
CA CYS A 217 3.48 8.43 -7.22
C CYS A 217 2.87 9.44 -6.25
N GLY A 218 1.54 9.51 -6.20
CA GLY A 218 0.77 10.11 -5.11
C GLY A 218 -0.01 9.02 -4.40
N ALA A 219 0.46 8.60 -3.23
CA ALA A 219 -0.11 7.49 -2.47
C ALA A 219 -1.10 8.00 -1.41
N GLU A 220 -2.39 7.76 -1.62
CA GLU A 220 -3.45 8.07 -0.67
C GLU A 220 -3.43 7.01 0.44
N GLN A 221 -3.13 7.38 1.69
CA GLN A 221 -2.97 6.41 2.78
C GLN A 221 -4.20 6.41 3.68
N GLU A 222 -5.00 5.36 3.59
CA GLU A 222 -6.10 5.11 4.53
C GLU A 222 -5.61 4.32 5.76
N TYR A 223 -6.25 4.55 6.90
CA TYR A 223 -5.95 3.89 8.17
C TYR A 223 -7.11 3.99 9.16
N PHE A 224 -7.11 3.15 10.20
CA PHE A 224 -8.02 3.26 11.34
C PHE A 224 -7.29 3.71 12.60
N LEU A 225 -7.98 4.46 13.46
CA LEU A 225 -7.55 4.72 14.85
C LEU A 225 -8.51 4.09 15.85
N VAL A 226 -7.96 3.28 16.74
CA VAL A 226 -8.68 2.68 17.87
C VAL A 226 -8.04 3.15 19.17
N ASP A 227 -8.83 3.43 20.20
CA ASP A 227 -8.26 3.79 21.50
C ASP A 227 -7.40 2.63 22.04
N ALA A 228 -6.23 2.97 22.58
CA ALA A 228 -5.27 1.99 23.05
C ALA A 228 -5.84 1.06 24.14
N HIS A 229 -6.76 1.52 24.99
CA HIS A 229 -7.34 0.67 26.03
C HIS A 229 -8.22 -0.45 25.45
N PHE A 230 -8.98 -0.13 24.41
CA PHE A 230 -9.75 -1.14 23.68
C PHE A 230 -8.83 -2.07 22.90
N ALA A 231 -7.84 -1.53 22.19
CA ALA A 231 -6.90 -2.33 21.43
C ALA A 231 -6.11 -3.30 22.34
N HIS A 232 -5.65 -2.86 23.51
CA HIS A 232 -4.98 -3.72 24.48
C HIS A 232 -5.88 -4.82 25.06
N SER A 233 -7.20 -4.62 25.00
CA SER A 233 -8.20 -5.61 25.40
C SER A 233 -8.63 -6.53 24.23
N ARG A 234 -7.89 -6.51 23.12
CA ARG A 234 -8.16 -7.28 21.89
C ARG A 234 -6.87 -7.92 21.37
N PRO A 235 -6.50 -9.13 21.84
CA PRO A 235 -5.28 -9.83 21.42
C PRO A 235 -5.21 -10.06 19.91
N ASP A 236 -6.36 -10.33 19.29
CA ASP A 236 -6.49 -10.41 17.84
C ASP A 236 -6.05 -9.09 17.18
N LEU A 237 -6.61 -7.96 17.62
CA LEU A 237 -6.28 -6.65 17.05
C LEU A 237 -4.78 -6.30 17.19
N LEU A 238 -4.17 -6.64 18.32
CA LEU A 238 -2.74 -6.37 18.55
C LEU A 238 -1.82 -7.24 17.71
N LEU A 239 -2.14 -8.53 17.55
CA LEU A 239 -1.24 -9.51 16.96
C LEU A 239 -1.44 -9.65 15.44
N THR A 240 -2.65 -9.36 14.94
CA THR A 240 -2.99 -9.51 13.52
C THR A 240 -3.34 -8.18 12.86
N GLY A 241 -3.52 -7.11 13.63
CA GLY A 241 -3.96 -5.80 13.11
C GLY A 241 -5.45 -5.76 12.74
N ARG A 242 -6.19 -6.84 13.00
CA ARG A 242 -7.62 -6.94 12.72
C ARG A 242 -8.37 -7.72 13.80
N THR A 243 -9.68 -7.60 13.78
CA THR A 243 -10.56 -8.39 14.63
C THR A 243 -10.89 -9.74 13.97
N LEU A 244 -10.65 -10.82 14.72
CA LEU A 244 -10.97 -12.19 14.31
C LEU A 244 -12.38 -12.60 14.74
N PHE A 245 -12.90 -11.93 15.76
CA PHE A 245 -14.28 -12.04 16.25
C PHE A 245 -14.89 -10.65 16.42
N GLY A 246 -16.21 -10.54 16.35
CA GLY A 246 -16.93 -9.31 16.62
C GLY A 246 -18.18 -9.20 15.76
N LYS A 247 -19.33 -9.17 16.44
CA LYS A 247 -20.62 -8.90 15.85
C LYS A 247 -20.66 -7.46 15.29
N PRO A 248 -21.21 -7.26 14.07
CA PRO A 248 -21.43 -5.93 13.54
C PRO A 248 -22.28 -5.06 14.47
N ALA A 249 -21.89 -3.80 14.62
CA ALA A 249 -22.65 -2.82 15.40
C ALA A 249 -23.99 -2.47 14.71
N ALA A 250 -24.99 -2.11 15.52
CA ALA A 250 -26.31 -1.70 14.99
C ALA A 250 -26.19 -0.48 14.04
N LYS A 251 -25.33 0.48 14.41
CA LYS A 251 -24.82 1.52 13.51
C LYS A 251 -23.42 1.12 13.07
N GLY A 252 -23.24 0.86 11.78
CA GLY A 252 -21.95 0.68 11.12
C GLY A 252 -21.66 1.92 10.28
N GLN A 253 -22.11 1.90 9.02
CA GLN A 253 -21.91 2.98 8.04
C GLN A 253 -23.19 3.38 7.27
N GLN A 254 -24.37 2.96 7.72
CA GLN A 254 -25.64 3.06 6.97
C GLN A 254 -26.14 4.50 6.68
N PHE A 255 -25.46 5.53 7.19
CA PHE A 255 -25.84 6.95 7.02
C PHE A 255 -24.78 7.79 6.31
N ASP A 256 -23.62 7.23 5.97
CA ASP A 256 -22.49 7.94 5.37
C ASP A 256 -22.10 9.24 6.12
N ASP A 257 -22.43 9.32 7.41
CA ASP A 257 -22.30 10.52 8.24
C ASP A 257 -20.88 10.79 8.72
N HIS A 258 -19.99 9.82 8.53
CA HIS A 258 -18.58 9.93 8.84
C HIS A 258 -17.79 10.58 7.70
N TYR A 259 -18.10 10.27 6.43
CA TYR A 259 -17.36 10.75 5.27
C TYR A 259 -17.48 12.28 5.14
N PHE A 260 -16.34 12.98 5.21
CA PHE A 260 -16.27 14.44 5.34
C PHE A 260 -17.09 15.06 6.51
N GLY A 261 -17.47 14.24 7.49
CA GLY A 261 -18.07 14.68 8.74
C GLY A 261 -17.07 15.39 9.67
N ALA A 262 -17.55 15.83 10.84
CA ALA A 262 -16.69 16.44 11.85
C ALA A 262 -15.67 15.41 12.41
N ILE A 263 -14.39 15.75 12.35
CA ILE A 263 -13.31 14.92 12.91
C ILE A 263 -13.27 15.13 14.44
N PRO A 264 -13.25 14.07 15.28
CA PRO A 264 -13.13 14.21 16.73
C PRO A 264 -11.87 14.98 17.15
N GLU A 265 -11.96 15.82 18.18
CA GLU A 265 -10.86 16.72 18.61
C GLU A 265 -9.55 15.97 18.90
N ARG A 266 -9.60 14.84 19.65
CA ARG A 266 -8.41 14.00 19.92
C ARG A 266 -7.72 13.53 18.63
N VAL A 267 -8.49 13.26 17.58
CA VAL A 267 -7.96 12.83 16.28
C VAL A 267 -7.37 14.01 15.53
N GLN A 268 -7.99 15.19 15.58
CA GLN A 268 -7.45 16.41 14.95
C GLN A 268 -6.08 16.77 15.53
N VAL A 269 -5.91 16.70 16.86
CA VAL A 269 -4.61 16.98 17.51
C VAL A 269 -3.55 15.95 17.09
N PHE A 270 -3.92 14.67 16.99
CA PHE A 270 -3.05 13.63 16.44
C PHE A 270 -2.64 13.94 14.99
N MET A 271 -3.60 14.24 14.11
CA MET A 271 -3.35 14.52 12.69
C MET A 271 -2.45 15.75 12.51
N GLN A 272 -2.63 16.79 13.34
CA GLN A 272 -1.80 17.98 13.31
C GLN A 272 -0.34 17.67 13.64
N GLU A 273 -0.06 16.85 14.66
CA GLU A 273 1.32 16.44 14.98
C GLU A 273 1.93 15.56 13.88
N VAL A 274 1.14 14.66 13.29
CA VAL A 274 1.58 13.84 12.16
C VAL A 274 2.02 14.72 10.98
N GLU A 275 1.19 15.69 10.59
CA GLU A 275 1.49 16.62 9.50
C GLU A 275 2.72 17.50 9.78
N GLU A 276 2.84 18.02 11.00
CA GLU A 276 4.03 18.80 11.39
C GLU A 276 5.32 17.99 11.18
N ARG A 277 5.31 16.72 11.60
CA ARG A 277 6.45 15.80 11.41
C ARG A 277 6.69 15.49 9.93
N MET A 278 5.62 15.30 9.15
CA MET A 278 5.71 15.12 7.70
C MET A 278 6.36 16.33 7.02
N TYR A 279 5.94 17.55 7.34
CA TYR A 279 6.50 18.77 6.77
C TYR A 279 7.97 18.96 7.13
N ARG A 280 8.36 18.66 8.38
CA ARG A 280 9.77 18.65 8.81
C ARG A 280 10.64 17.69 8.00
N LEU A 281 10.07 16.53 7.64
CA LEU A 281 10.70 15.51 6.80
C LEU A 281 10.53 15.77 5.29
N GLY A 282 9.98 16.92 4.88
CA GLY A 282 9.82 17.29 3.47
C GLY A 282 8.71 16.53 2.74
N ILE A 283 7.84 15.82 3.47
CA ILE A 283 6.70 15.09 2.90
C ILE A 283 5.57 16.10 2.63
N PRO A 284 5.10 16.25 1.38
CA PRO A 284 4.12 17.26 0.99
C PRO A 284 2.67 16.84 1.32
N ALA A 285 2.36 16.56 2.59
CA ALA A 285 1.01 16.23 3.04
C ALA A 285 0.01 17.34 2.64
N LYS A 286 -1.01 17.00 1.85
CA LYS A 286 -1.91 17.99 1.24
C LYS A 286 -3.33 17.91 1.78
N THR A 287 -3.86 16.70 1.93
CA THR A 287 -5.26 16.47 2.28
C THR A 287 -5.34 15.47 3.43
N ARG A 288 -6.27 15.71 4.36
CA ARG A 288 -6.73 14.76 5.37
C ARG A 288 -8.24 14.84 5.53
N HIS A 289 -8.89 13.71 5.78
CA HIS A 289 -10.32 13.66 6.10
C HIS A 289 -10.70 12.36 6.80
N ASN A 290 -11.94 12.34 7.31
CA ASN A 290 -12.63 11.10 7.64
C ASN A 290 -12.94 10.31 6.37
N GLU A 291 -12.79 8.99 6.47
CA GLU A 291 -13.25 8.05 5.45
C GLU A 291 -14.68 7.56 5.76
N VAL A 292 -15.21 6.64 4.94
CA VAL A 292 -16.60 6.17 5.04
C VAL A 292 -16.87 5.42 6.35
N ALA A 293 -15.96 4.55 6.79
CA ALA A 293 -16.17 3.80 8.03
C ALA A 293 -15.83 4.62 9.29
N PRO A 294 -16.54 4.40 10.41
CA PRO A 294 -16.23 5.07 11.67
C PRO A 294 -14.79 4.82 12.14
N GLY A 295 -14.07 5.88 12.47
CA GLY A 295 -12.68 5.79 12.90
C GLY A 295 -11.69 5.43 11.79
N GLN A 296 -12.12 5.46 10.52
CA GLN A 296 -11.28 5.40 9.33
C GLN A 296 -10.94 6.83 8.88
N PHE A 297 -9.70 7.04 8.45
CA PHE A 297 -9.21 8.33 7.98
C PHE A 297 -8.28 8.14 6.79
N GLU A 298 -8.09 9.21 6.03
CA GLU A 298 -7.13 9.27 4.92
C GLU A 298 -6.15 10.42 5.12
N ILE A 299 -4.90 10.21 4.69
CA ILE A 299 -3.95 11.29 4.41
C ILE A 299 -3.33 11.11 3.02
N ALA A 300 -3.35 12.16 2.22
CA ALA A 300 -2.82 12.16 0.86
C ALA A 300 -1.73 13.24 0.71
N PRO A 301 -0.47 12.86 0.42
CA PRO A 301 0.57 13.78 0.00
C PRO A 301 0.38 14.19 -1.46
N PHE A 302 0.96 15.33 -1.83
CA PHE A 302 1.18 15.67 -3.24
C PHE A 302 2.06 14.59 -3.90
N PHE A 303 1.89 14.37 -5.19
CA PHE A 303 2.72 13.38 -5.89
C PHE A 303 4.18 13.82 -5.94
N GLU A 304 5.08 12.84 -5.92
CA GLU A 304 6.52 13.07 -6.06
C GLU A 304 7.09 12.06 -7.07
N ALA A 305 8.39 12.18 -7.38
CA ALA A 305 9.09 11.13 -8.13
C ALA A 305 8.92 9.78 -7.41
N ALA A 306 8.61 8.72 -8.16
CA ALA A 306 8.20 7.43 -7.61
C ALA A 306 9.17 6.86 -6.56
N ASN A 307 10.48 7.08 -6.76
CA ASN A 307 11.51 6.70 -5.79
C ASN A 307 11.31 7.40 -4.43
N VAL A 308 11.26 8.73 -4.42
CA VAL A 308 11.09 9.57 -3.21
C VAL A 308 9.74 9.31 -2.58
N ALA A 309 8.67 9.27 -3.38
CA ALA A 309 7.32 8.97 -2.91
C ALA A 309 7.25 7.60 -2.22
N SER A 310 8.00 6.60 -2.68
CA SER A 310 8.03 5.28 -2.04
C SER A 310 8.70 5.28 -0.67
N ASP A 311 9.78 6.07 -0.49
CA ASP A 311 10.43 6.26 0.80
C ASP A 311 9.53 7.06 1.75
N HIS A 312 8.94 8.16 1.26
CA HIS A 312 8.00 8.98 2.01
C HIS A 312 6.76 8.19 2.44
N GLN A 313 6.24 7.31 1.59
CA GLN A 313 5.12 6.43 1.95
C GLN A 313 5.43 5.54 3.15
N GLN A 314 6.64 4.99 3.23
CA GLN A 314 7.08 4.19 4.38
C GLN A 314 7.24 5.04 5.65
N LEU A 315 7.75 6.27 5.50
CA LEU A 315 7.83 7.24 6.58
C LEU A 315 6.43 7.63 7.09
N ILE A 316 5.46 7.86 6.20
CA ILE A 316 4.07 8.15 6.56
C ILE A 316 3.51 7.06 7.48
N MET A 317 3.65 5.78 7.10
CA MET A 317 3.19 4.66 7.93
C MET A 317 3.87 4.63 9.31
N THR A 318 5.17 4.92 9.36
CA THR A 318 5.96 4.96 10.60
C THR A 318 5.54 6.13 11.50
N LEU A 319 5.30 7.31 10.92
CA LEU A 319 4.85 8.50 11.61
C LEU A 319 3.44 8.33 12.17
N LEU A 320 2.52 7.75 11.40
CA LEU A 320 1.17 7.44 11.85
C LEU A 320 1.19 6.52 13.08
N LYS A 321 1.90 5.39 12.99
CA LYS A 321 2.02 4.42 14.10
C LYS A 321 2.69 5.02 15.35
N SER A 322 3.83 5.67 15.18
CA SER A 322 4.58 6.23 16.31
C SER A 322 3.84 7.38 16.99
N THR A 323 3.19 8.25 16.22
CA THR A 323 2.41 9.37 16.77
C THR A 323 1.12 8.88 17.43
N ALA A 324 0.46 7.86 16.88
CA ALA A 324 -0.77 7.31 17.47
C ALA A 324 -0.54 6.84 18.90
N LYS A 325 0.59 6.14 19.16
CA LYS A 325 0.98 5.71 20.50
C LYS A 325 1.07 6.88 21.49
N LYS A 326 1.63 8.03 21.09
CA LYS A 326 1.74 9.23 21.93
C LYS A 326 0.37 9.82 22.27
N HIS A 327 -0.57 9.73 21.34
CA HIS A 327 -1.96 10.20 21.50
C HIS A 327 -2.90 9.17 22.12
N GLY A 328 -2.38 8.00 22.53
CA GLY A 328 -3.15 6.93 23.14
C GLY A 328 -4.08 6.20 22.18
N PHE A 329 -3.71 6.18 20.90
CA PHE A 329 -4.35 5.39 19.87
C PHE A 329 -3.44 4.23 19.44
N VAL A 330 -4.04 3.21 18.86
CA VAL A 330 -3.38 2.25 18.00
C VAL A 330 -3.80 2.56 16.56
N CYS A 331 -2.83 2.85 15.70
CA CYS A 331 -3.05 3.04 14.27
C CYS A 331 -3.01 1.69 13.56
N LEU A 332 -4.13 1.32 12.95
CA LEU A 332 -4.27 0.07 12.21
C LEU A 332 -4.14 0.38 10.72
N LEU A 333 -3.16 -0.27 10.08
CA LEU A 333 -2.94 -0.20 8.64
C LEU A 333 -3.44 -1.44 7.91
N HIS A 334 -3.97 -2.44 8.63
CA HIS A 334 -4.54 -3.64 8.02
C HIS A 334 -5.69 -3.26 7.08
N GLU A 335 -5.79 -3.92 5.93
CA GLU A 335 -6.73 -3.59 4.85
C GLU A 335 -8.20 -3.82 5.23
N LYS A 336 -8.43 -4.68 6.22
CA LYS A 336 -9.76 -4.96 6.78
C LYS A 336 -9.75 -5.15 8.31
N PRO A 337 -9.60 -4.09 9.12
CA PRO A 337 -9.49 -4.23 10.57
C PRO A 337 -10.79 -4.72 11.23
N PHE A 338 -11.93 -4.29 10.68
CA PHE A 338 -13.28 -4.67 11.14
C PHE A 338 -14.09 -5.27 9.98
N ALA A 339 -14.83 -6.34 10.25
CA ALA A 339 -15.71 -6.93 9.24
C ALA A 339 -17.00 -6.13 9.09
N GLY A 340 -17.62 -6.20 7.91
CA GLY A 340 -18.92 -5.58 7.64
C GLY A 340 -18.91 -4.07 7.37
N ILE A 341 -17.76 -3.37 7.50
CA ILE A 341 -17.60 -1.94 7.17
C ILE A 341 -16.51 -1.74 6.11
N ASN A 342 -16.31 -0.54 5.55
CA ASN A 342 -15.27 -0.26 4.56
C ASN A 342 -13.88 -0.71 5.04
N GLY A 343 -13.06 -1.18 4.10
CA GLY A 343 -11.66 -1.53 4.35
C GLY A 343 -10.73 -0.36 4.01
N SER A 344 -9.45 -0.46 4.38
CA SER A 344 -8.45 0.56 4.10
C SER A 344 -7.65 0.25 2.83
N GLY A 345 -7.67 1.19 1.87
CA GLY A 345 -6.88 1.15 0.65
C GLY A 345 -5.58 1.94 0.71
N LYS A 346 -4.79 1.82 -0.37
CA LYS A 346 -3.75 2.80 -0.69
C LYS A 346 -3.77 3.16 -2.17
N HIS A 347 -4.59 4.10 -2.59
CA HIS A 347 -4.65 4.42 -4.01
C HIS A 347 -3.33 5.01 -4.50
N VAL A 348 -2.78 4.44 -5.57
CA VAL A 348 -1.53 4.91 -6.17
C VAL A 348 -1.85 5.69 -7.43
N ASN A 349 -1.78 7.01 -7.32
CA ASN A 349 -1.85 7.92 -8.46
C ASN A 349 -0.50 7.91 -9.19
N TRP A 350 -0.45 7.26 -10.34
CA TRP A 350 0.76 7.04 -11.14
C TRP A 350 0.69 7.79 -12.48
N SER A 351 1.74 8.53 -12.79
CA SER A 351 1.97 9.10 -14.12
C SER A 351 3.44 8.99 -14.52
N VAL A 352 3.75 9.37 -15.77
CA VAL A 352 5.12 9.40 -16.28
C VAL A 352 5.40 10.72 -16.98
N GLY A 353 6.58 11.27 -16.74
CA GLY A 353 6.93 12.59 -17.25
C GLY A 353 8.39 12.97 -17.04
N ASN A 354 8.76 14.15 -17.53
CA ASN A 354 10.07 14.74 -17.35
C ASN A 354 10.02 16.27 -17.35
N ALA A 355 11.17 16.91 -17.18
CA ALA A 355 11.27 18.37 -17.12
C ALA A 355 11.09 19.07 -18.50
N THR A 356 11.27 18.35 -19.61
CA THR A 356 11.28 18.93 -20.97
C THR A 356 9.96 18.77 -21.72
N GLN A 357 9.30 17.61 -21.60
CA GLN A 357 8.03 17.27 -22.24
C GLN A 357 6.84 17.29 -21.26
N GLY A 358 7.08 17.49 -19.97
CA GLY A 358 6.01 17.52 -18.96
C GLY A 358 5.42 16.13 -18.71
N ASN A 359 4.11 16.07 -18.49
CA ASN A 359 3.39 14.83 -18.24
C ASN A 359 2.99 14.16 -19.56
N LEU A 360 3.47 12.93 -19.77
CA LEU A 360 3.25 12.16 -21.01
C LEU A 360 1.88 11.48 -21.06
N LEU A 361 1.13 11.51 -19.94
CA LEU A 361 -0.24 11.04 -19.82
C LEU A 361 -1.24 12.19 -19.70
N ASP A 362 -0.82 13.41 -19.98
CA ASP A 362 -1.73 14.56 -20.10
C ASP A 362 -2.33 14.61 -21.51
N PRO A 363 -3.67 14.49 -21.64
CA PRO A 363 -4.33 14.52 -22.94
C PRO A 363 -4.34 15.92 -23.56
N GLY A 364 -4.23 16.98 -22.75
CA GLY A 364 -4.44 18.36 -23.18
C GLY A 364 -5.87 18.63 -23.67
N ASP A 365 -6.07 19.79 -24.30
CA ASP A 365 -7.39 20.24 -24.74
C ASP A 365 -7.93 19.49 -25.97
N THR A 366 -7.04 18.91 -26.79
CA THR A 366 -7.38 18.14 -27.98
C THR A 366 -6.77 16.72 -27.94
N PRO A 367 -7.33 15.80 -27.12
CA PRO A 367 -6.76 14.47 -26.89
C PRO A 367 -6.58 13.67 -28.18
N HIS A 368 -7.53 13.79 -29.11
CA HIS A 368 -7.54 13.09 -30.41
C HIS A 368 -6.40 13.51 -31.35
N ALA A 369 -5.82 14.70 -31.15
CA ALA A 369 -4.69 15.21 -31.92
C ALA A 369 -3.34 15.05 -31.19
N ASN A 370 -3.35 14.69 -29.91
CA ASN A 370 -2.16 14.55 -29.08
C ASN A 370 -1.54 13.16 -29.26
N MET A 371 -0.78 12.98 -30.33
CA MET A 371 -0.15 11.70 -30.68
C MET A 371 0.72 11.11 -29.56
N GLN A 372 1.46 11.98 -28.86
CA GLN A 372 2.31 11.56 -27.74
C GLN A 372 1.45 10.92 -26.65
N PHE A 373 0.42 11.62 -26.17
CA PHE A 373 -0.51 11.09 -25.18
C PHE A 373 -1.14 9.77 -25.64
N LEU A 374 -1.64 9.72 -26.88
CA LEU A 374 -2.31 8.53 -27.40
C LEU A 374 -1.39 7.31 -27.41
N LEU A 375 -0.13 7.46 -27.84
CA LEU A 375 0.84 6.36 -27.84
C LEU A 375 1.20 5.89 -26.43
N PHE A 376 1.39 6.81 -25.49
CA PHE A 376 1.68 6.46 -24.10
C PHE A 376 0.47 5.82 -23.41
N CYS A 377 -0.73 6.37 -23.59
CA CYS A 377 -1.96 5.78 -23.06
C CYS A 377 -2.27 4.42 -23.71
N GLY A 378 -2.06 4.28 -25.03
CA GLY A 378 -2.16 3.00 -25.74
C GLY A 378 -1.16 1.97 -25.21
N ALA A 379 0.08 2.37 -24.91
CA ALA A 379 1.07 1.50 -24.29
C ALA A 379 0.64 1.04 -22.89
N VAL A 380 -0.01 1.90 -22.10
CA VAL A 380 -0.61 1.52 -20.82
C VAL A 380 -1.73 0.49 -21.02
N ILE A 381 -2.66 0.72 -21.95
CA ILE A 381 -3.76 -0.24 -22.26
C ILE A 381 -3.18 -1.61 -22.64
N ARG A 382 -2.19 -1.64 -23.54
CA ARG A 382 -1.49 -2.87 -23.92
C ARG A 382 -0.87 -3.57 -22.71
N GLY A 383 -0.14 -2.82 -21.89
CA GLY A 383 0.54 -3.34 -20.70
C GLY A 383 -0.43 -3.97 -19.71
N VAL A 384 -1.51 -3.27 -19.37
CA VAL A 384 -2.53 -3.75 -18.42
C VAL A 384 -3.27 -4.96 -18.99
N HIS A 385 -3.61 -4.99 -20.28
CA HIS A 385 -4.26 -6.17 -20.88
C HIS A 385 -3.35 -7.40 -20.82
N LYS A 386 -2.08 -7.26 -21.23
CA LYS A 386 -1.14 -8.39 -21.33
C LYS A 386 -0.66 -8.90 -19.96
N TYR A 387 -0.57 -8.01 -18.98
CA TYR A 387 0.05 -8.28 -17.68
C TYR A 387 -0.88 -7.98 -16.50
N GLY A 388 -2.21 -7.97 -16.71
CA GLY A 388 -3.18 -7.71 -15.64
C GLY A 388 -3.07 -8.71 -14.48
N ALA A 389 -2.75 -9.97 -14.77
CA ALA A 389 -2.50 -10.97 -13.74
C ALA A 389 -1.30 -10.60 -12.83
N LEU A 390 -0.23 -10.03 -13.39
CA LEU A 390 0.91 -9.51 -12.63
C LEU A 390 0.50 -8.34 -11.73
N LEU A 391 -0.33 -7.41 -12.22
CA LEU A 391 -0.85 -6.31 -11.42
C LEU A 391 -1.67 -6.80 -10.23
N ARG A 392 -2.45 -7.87 -10.39
CA ARG A 392 -3.16 -8.53 -9.28
C ARG A 392 -2.21 -9.26 -8.32
N ALA A 393 -1.15 -9.88 -8.83
CA ALA A 393 -0.13 -10.58 -8.04
C ALA A 393 0.68 -9.63 -7.15
N VAL A 394 1.07 -8.46 -7.65
CA VAL A 394 1.86 -7.48 -6.86
C VAL A 394 1.08 -6.75 -5.79
N VAL A 395 -0.23 -7.00 -5.65
CA VAL A 395 -1.09 -6.54 -4.54
C VAL A 395 -1.65 -7.68 -3.70
N ALA A 396 -1.14 -8.90 -3.90
CA ALA A 396 -1.61 -10.10 -3.22
C ALA A 396 -1.00 -10.21 -1.82
N THR A 397 -1.84 -10.10 -0.80
CA THR A 397 -1.52 -10.34 0.61
C THR A 397 -2.73 -10.97 1.29
N ALA A 398 -2.49 -11.74 2.38
CA ALA A 398 -3.56 -12.33 3.17
C ALA A 398 -4.57 -11.27 3.63
N SER A 399 -4.09 -10.09 4.01
CA SER A 399 -4.93 -8.98 4.47
C SER A 399 -5.76 -8.33 3.36
N ASN A 400 -5.22 -8.16 2.15
CA ASN A 400 -5.92 -7.54 1.03
C ASN A 400 -7.00 -8.46 0.42
N ASP A 401 -6.88 -9.79 0.60
CA ASP A 401 -7.93 -10.75 0.26
C ASP A 401 -9.24 -10.53 1.05
N HIS A 402 -9.18 -9.85 2.20
CA HIS A 402 -10.38 -9.46 2.95
C HIS A 402 -10.99 -8.13 2.49
N ARG A 403 -10.31 -7.39 1.60
CA ARG A 403 -10.70 -6.07 1.13
C ARG A 403 -11.25 -6.09 -0.29
N LEU A 404 -10.52 -6.68 -1.24
CA LEU A 404 -10.84 -6.61 -2.67
C LEU A 404 -12.23 -7.20 -3.01
N GLY A 405 -12.97 -6.54 -3.89
CA GLY A 405 -14.29 -6.98 -4.38
C GLY A 405 -15.48 -6.65 -3.48
N ALA A 406 -15.32 -5.79 -2.48
CA ALA A 406 -16.40 -5.34 -1.60
C ALA A 406 -16.19 -3.87 -1.19
N ASN A 407 -17.29 -3.19 -0.81
CA ASN A 407 -17.30 -1.87 -0.15
C ASN A 407 -16.25 -0.87 -0.71
N GLU A 408 -16.41 -0.47 -1.97
CA GLU A 408 -15.56 0.49 -2.70
C GLU A 408 -14.13 0.01 -3.06
N ALA A 409 -13.70 -1.17 -2.61
CA ALA A 409 -12.47 -1.78 -3.10
C ALA A 409 -12.69 -2.46 -4.45
N PRO A 410 -11.79 -2.33 -5.45
CA PRO A 410 -11.99 -2.93 -6.76
C PRO A 410 -12.00 -4.46 -6.70
N PRO A 411 -12.67 -5.15 -7.65
CA PRO A 411 -12.60 -6.61 -7.76
C PRO A 411 -11.19 -7.07 -8.16
N ALA A 412 -10.93 -8.38 -8.04
CA ALA A 412 -9.66 -8.99 -8.43
C ALA A 412 -9.39 -9.00 -9.95
N ILE A 413 -10.38 -8.64 -10.77
CA ILE A 413 -10.28 -8.55 -12.22
C ILE A 413 -9.66 -7.20 -12.58
N ILE A 414 -8.45 -7.20 -13.13
CA ILE A 414 -7.77 -5.98 -13.54
C ILE A 414 -8.35 -5.48 -14.87
N SER A 415 -8.96 -4.30 -14.84
CA SER A 415 -9.51 -3.58 -16.00
C SER A 415 -9.13 -2.10 -15.98
N VAL A 416 -9.18 -1.47 -17.15
CA VAL A 416 -8.86 -0.06 -17.34
C VAL A 416 -10.14 0.75 -17.52
N TYR A 417 -10.28 1.82 -16.75
CA TYR A 417 -11.30 2.84 -16.99
C TYR A 417 -10.67 4.06 -17.66
N LEU A 418 -11.14 4.45 -18.85
CA LEU A 418 -10.62 5.63 -19.58
C LEU A 418 -11.52 6.87 -19.44
N GLY A 419 -12.79 6.68 -19.06
CA GLY A 419 -13.81 7.70 -19.22
C GLY A 419 -14.40 7.75 -20.62
N SER A 420 -15.64 8.21 -20.74
CA SER A 420 -16.45 8.15 -21.97
C SER A 420 -15.79 8.86 -23.16
N GLN A 421 -15.14 9.99 -22.94
CA GLN A 421 -14.52 10.76 -24.03
C GLN A 421 -13.30 10.05 -24.61
N LEU A 422 -12.39 9.57 -23.76
CA LEU A 422 -11.19 8.87 -24.23
C LEU A 422 -11.53 7.49 -24.81
N GLU A 423 -12.50 6.77 -24.22
CA GLU A 423 -12.98 5.51 -24.77
C GLU A 423 -13.50 5.68 -26.19
N LYS A 424 -14.30 6.73 -26.45
CA LYS A 424 -14.74 7.08 -27.81
C LYS A 424 -13.57 7.37 -28.76
N VAL A 425 -12.54 8.11 -28.31
CA VAL A 425 -11.35 8.41 -29.14
C VAL A 425 -10.61 7.12 -29.51
N PHE A 426 -10.44 6.21 -28.55
CA PHE A 426 -9.79 4.92 -28.81
C PHE A 426 -10.64 3.97 -29.66
N ASP A 427 -11.98 3.99 -29.53
CA ASP A 427 -12.88 3.27 -30.42
C ASP A 427 -12.85 3.85 -31.86
N GLN A 428 -12.80 5.17 -32.01
CA GLN A 428 -12.61 5.85 -33.28
C GLN A 428 -11.31 5.42 -34.00
N ILE A 429 -10.20 5.33 -33.25
CA ILE A 429 -8.91 4.82 -33.73
C ILE A 429 -9.05 3.39 -34.27
N SER A 430 -9.76 2.50 -33.56
CA SER A 430 -9.98 1.12 -34.03
C SER A 430 -10.73 1.06 -35.38
N GLN A 431 -11.64 2.01 -35.59
CA GLN A 431 -12.42 2.14 -36.82
C GLN A 431 -11.68 2.87 -37.95
N GLY A 432 -10.47 3.40 -37.70
CA GLY A 432 -9.70 4.18 -38.68
C GLY A 432 -10.29 5.55 -39.00
N ARG A 433 -11.13 6.11 -38.11
CA ARG A 433 -11.78 7.43 -38.28
C ARG A 433 -11.66 8.23 -37.00
N ILE A 434 -10.75 9.21 -36.95
CA ILE A 434 -10.63 10.16 -35.84
C ILE A 434 -11.44 11.40 -36.21
N GLU A 435 -12.70 11.47 -35.75
CA GLU A 435 -13.66 12.53 -36.11
C GLU A 435 -13.73 13.65 -35.07
N GLY A 436 -12.97 13.54 -33.98
CA GLY A 436 -12.84 14.55 -32.92
C GLY A 436 -13.27 14.03 -31.54
N SER A 437 -13.08 14.87 -30.52
CA SER A 437 -13.52 14.62 -29.14
C SER A 437 -14.63 15.60 -28.76
N ASP A 438 -15.63 15.13 -28.01
CA ASP A 438 -16.72 15.99 -27.50
C ASP A 438 -16.14 17.16 -26.69
N ALA A 439 -16.64 18.38 -26.91
CA ALA A 439 -16.29 19.56 -26.11
C ALA A 439 -16.89 19.43 -24.69
N PRO A 440 -16.20 19.93 -23.64
CA PRO A 440 -16.78 19.97 -22.31
C PRO A 440 -18.09 20.78 -22.35
N GLY A 441 -19.18 20.17 -21.87
CA GLY A 441 -20.47 20.86 -21.79
C GLY A 441 -20.41 22.02 -20.79
N LEU A 442 -21.41 22.90 -20.77
CA LEU A 442 -21.58 23.87 -19.69
C LEU A 442 -22.63 23.34 -18.70
N MET A 443 -22.35 23.47 -17.41
CA MET A 443 -23.26 23.15 -16.32
C MET A 443 -23.83 24.45 -15.76
N ASP A 444 -25.07 24.75 -16.15
CA ASP A 444 -25.88 25.77 -15.50
C ASP A 444 -26.57 25.13 -14.28
N LEU A 445 -26.28 25.66 -13.09
CA LEU A 445 -26.83 25.18 -11.83
C LEU A 445 -28.23 25.76 -11.53
N GLY A 446 -28.73 26.65 -12.39
CA GLY A 446 -30.03 27.31 -12.22
C GLY A 446 -30.07 28.29 -11.04
N VAL A 447 -28.90 28.79 -10.62
CA VAL A 447 -28.75 29.74 -9.52
C VAL A 447 -27.90 30.91 -10.00
N ASP A 448 -28.52 32.08 -10.20
CA ASP A 448 -27.89 33.27 -10.80
C ASP A 448 -26.66 33.79 -10.05
N THR A 449 -26.53 33.46 -8.76
CA THR A 449 -25.36 33.86 -7.95
C THR A 449 -24.16 32.95 -8.13
N LEU A 450 -24.30 31.80 -8.81
CA LEU A 450 -23.23 30.85 -9.05
C LEU A 450 -22.73 30.96 -10.49
N PRO A 451 -21.41 30.80 -10.73
CA PRO A 451 -20.88 30.79 -12.08
C PRO A 451 -21.33 29.53 -12.82
N VAL A 452 -21.47 29.64 -14.14
CA VAL A 452 -21.61 28.47 -15.02
C VAL A 452 -20.28 27.75 -15.07
N PHE A 453 -20.26 26.46 -14.72
CA PHE A 453 -19.05 25.65 -14.68
C PHE A 453 -18.89 24.85 -15.97
N PRO A 454 -17.66 24.60 -16.45
CA PRO A 454 -17.44 23.57 -17.45
C PRO A 454 -17.77 22.19 -16.84
N LYS A 455 -18.53 21.39 -17.56
CA LYS A 455 -18.88 20.01 -17.22
C LYS A 455 -17.73 19.11 -17.68
N ASP A 456 -17.27 18.25 -16.77
CA ASP A 456 -16.31 17.22 -17.12
C ASP A 456 -16.87 16.26 -18.19
N PRO A 457 -16.02 15.76 -19.09
CA PRO A 457 -16.43 14.96 -20.26
C PRO A 457 -16.93 13.52 -19.91
N GLY A 458 -16.91 13.14 -18.63
CA GLY A 458 -17.41 11.87 -18.10
C GLY A 458 -17.43 11.86 -16.57
N ASP A 459 -18.19 10.94 -15.98
CA ASP A 459 -18.18 10.68 -14.53
C ASP A 459 -16.94 9.87 -14.13
N ARG A 460 -16.64 9.68 -12.84
CA ARG A 460 -15.56 8.82 -12.36
C ARG A 460 -16.09 7.44 -12.00
N ASN A 461 -15.39 6.38 -12.38
CA ASN A 461 -15.75 5.02 -11.98
C ASN A 461 -14.93 4.56 -10.77
N ARG A 462 -15.55 4.48 -9.58
CA ARG A 462 -14.91 4.06 -8.33
C ARG A 462 -14.55 2.57 -8.27
N THR A 463 -15.23 1.73 -9.05
CA THR A 463 -15.10 0.26 -8.99
C THR A 463 -13.97 -0.28 -9.88
N SER A 464 -13.40 0.56 -10.73
CA SER A 464 -12.28 0.17 -11.61
C SER A 464 -10.98 0.06 -10.80
N PRO A 465 -10.21 -1.04 -10.99
CA PRO A 465 -8.89 -1.19 -10.38
C PRO A 465 -7.88 -0.18 -10.91
N PHE A 466 -7.93 0.17 -12.20
CA PHE A 466 -6.95 1.04 -12.86
C PHE A 466 -7.65 2.14 -13.66
N ALA A 467 -7.87 3.29 -13.03
CA ALA A 467 -8.72 4.35 -13.58
C ALA A 467 -7.92 5.55 -14.07
N PHE A 468 -8.16 6.00 -15.29
CA PHE A 468 -7.66 7.26 -15.79
C PHE A 468 -8.41 8.43 -15.15
N THR A 469 -7.70 9.33 -14.48
CA THR A 469 -8.27 10.42 -13.69
C THR A 469 -7.85 11.80 -14.21
N GLY A 470 -7.83 11.93 -15.54
CA GLY A 470 -7.63 13.19 -16.27
C GLY A 470 -6.23 13.38 -16.84
N ASN A 471 -5.19 13.05 -16.07
CA ASN A 471 -3.79 13.18 -16.51
C ASN A 471 -2.86 12.11 -15.93
N ARG A 472 -3.44 11.07 -15.34
CA ARG A 472 -2.73 9.99 -14.63
C ARG A 472 -3.64 8.79 -14.50
N PHE A 473 -3.08 7.65 -14.12
CA PHE A 473 -3.87 6.48 -13.71
C PHE A 473 -3.83 6.31 -12.20
N GLU A 474 -4.94 5.92 -11.64
CA GLU A 474 -5.10 5.62 -10.22
C GLU A 474 -5.25 4.10 -10.07
N PHE A 475 -4.28 3.47 -9.40
CA PHE A 475 -4.31 2.04 -9.09
C PHE A 475 -4.86 1.80 -7.68
N ARG A 476 -6.11 1.32 -7.61
CA ARG A 476 -6.88 1.21 -6.35
C ARG A 476 -6.72 -0.12 -5.61
N ALA A 477 -6.13 -1.11 -6.27
CA ALA A 477 -6.03 -2.46 -5.73
C ALA A 477 -4.96 -2.61 -4.64
N VAL A 478 -4.06 -1.62 -4.47
CA VAL A 478 -2.97 -1.65 -3.49
C VAL A 478 -3.52 -1.58 -2.06
N GLY A 479 -3.00 -2.43 -1.17
CA GLY A 479 -3.42 -2.50 0.23
C GLY A 479 -2.82 -1.39 1.11
N SER A 480 -3.53 -0.97 2.16
CA SER A 480 -3.11 0.06 3.11
C SER A 480 -1.85 -0.27 3.91
N ASN A 481 -1.51 -1.55 4.15
CA ASN A 481 -0.28 -1.95 4.83
C ASN A 481 0.90 -2.19 3.85
N GLN A 482 0.61 -2.23 2.55
CA GLN A 482 1.59 -2.64 1.54
C GLN A 482 2.55 -1.51 1.15
N SER A 483 3.80 -1.84 0.81
CA SER A 483 4.71 -0.92 0.11
C SER A 483 4.22 -0.63 -1.31
N VAL A 484 4.28 0.63 -1.72
CA VAL A 484 3.95 1.04 -3.11
C VAL A 484 5.00 0.63 -4.14
N SER A 485 6.21 0.22 -3.71
CA SER A 485 7.30 -0.12 -4.62
C SER A 485 6.97 -1.31 -5.54
N GLY A 486 6.30 -2.35 -5.03
CA GLY A 486 5.91 -3.52 -5.83
C GLY A 486 4.97 -3.15 -6.99
N PRO A 487 3.84 -2.48 -6.70
CA PRO A 487 2.96 -1.91 -7.73
C PRO A 487 3.69 -1.00 -8.72
N LEU A 488 4.53 -0.08 -8.24
CA LEU A 488 5.30 0.82 -9.11
C LEU A 488 6.27 0.08 -10.03
N VAL A 489 6.97 -0.94 -9.51
CA VAL A 489 7.86 -1.81 -10.30
C VAL A 489 7.09 -2.48 -11.42
N ALA A 490 5.93 -3.07 -11.13
CA ALA A 490 5.10 -3.71 -12.16
C ALA A 490 4.62 -2.70 -13.21
N MET A 491 4.02 -1.58 -12.79
CA MET A 491 3.49 -0.56 -13.71
C MET A 491 4.59 0.04 -14.60
N ASN A 492 5.75 0.36 -14.04
CA ASN A 492 6.90 0.85 -14.82
C ASN A 492 7.40 -0.21 -15.81
N THR A 493 7.47 -1.48 -15.42
CA THR A 493 8.00 -2.57 -16.25
C THR A 493 7.06 -2.91 -17.41
N ILE A 494 5.75 -2.99 -17.17
CA ILE A 494 4.76 -3.26 -18.23
C ILE A 494 4.67 -2.10 -19.23
N LEU A 495 4.87 -0.86 -18.75
CA LEU A 495 4.96 0.31 -19.62
C LEU A 495 6.26 0.28 -20.43
N ALA A 496 7.40 -0.08 -19.82
CA ALA A 496 8.67 -0.22 -20.53
C ALA A 496 8.57 -1.24 -21.69
N ASP A 497 7.96 -2.40 -21.45
CA ASP A 497 7.72 -3.42 -22.48
C ASP A 497 6.83 -2.88 -23.60
N SER A 498 5.74 -2.21 -23.22
CA SER A 498 4.76 -1.71 -24.18
C SER A 498 5.29 -0.54 -25.01
N LEU A 499 6.09 0.36 -24.42
CA LEU A 499 6.76 1.44 -25.15
C LEU A 499 7.87 0.89 -26.05
N THR A 500 8.58 -0.15 -25.64
CA THR A 500 9.54 -0.85 -26.51
C THR A 500 8.84 -1.43 -27.74
N TRP A 501 7.71 -2.11 -27.52
CA TRP A 501 6.88 -2.63 -28.61
C TRP A 501 6.34 -1.51 -29.52
N VAL A 502 5.89 -0.39 -28.95
CA VAL A 502 5.46 0.79 -29.73
C VAL A 502 6.61 1.32 -30.59
N ALA A 503 7.81 1.49 -30.01
CA ALA A 503 8.98 1.97 -30.74
C ALA A 503 9.37 1.03 -31.89
N ASP A 504 9.39 -0.28 -31.65
CA ASP A 504 9.73 -1.28 -32.67
C ASP A 504 8.74 -1.23 -33.86
N ASN A 505 7.44 -1.11 -33.58
CA ASN A 505 6.43 -1.05 -34.65
C ASN A 505 6.42 0.29 -35.40
N LEU A 506 6.66 1.41 -34.69
CA LEU A 506 6.84 2.71 -35.33
C LEU A 506 8.04 2.68 -36.29
N GLU A 507 9.20 2.21 -35.82
CA GLU A 507 10.40 2.10 -36.66
C GLU A 507 10.20 1.17 -37.86
N SER A 508 9.53 0.03 -37.65
CA SER A 508 9.22 -0.92 -38.73
C SER A 508 8.36 -0.28 -39.83
N ARG A 509 7.28 0.40 -39.44
CA ARG A 509 6.37 1.10 -40.36
C ARG A 509 7.05 2.28 -41.07
N MET A 510 7.84 3.07 -40.35
CA MET A 510 8.60 4.17 -40.95
C MET A 510 9.66 3.66 -41.94
N LYS A 511 10.32 2.53 -41.66
CA LYS A 511 11.23 1.88 -42.61
C LYS A 511 10.50 1.33 -43.84
N ALA A 512 9.24 0.95 -43.72
CA ALA A 512 8.38 0.56 -44.84
C ALA A 512 7.87 1.74 -45.69
N GLY A 513 8.21 2.98 -45.32
CA GLY A 513 7.89 4.20 -46.09
C GLY A 513 6.67 4.97 -45.60
N GLU A 514 6.05 4.56 -44.48
CA GLU A 514 4.97 5.34 -43.85
C GLU A 514 5.53 6.61 -43.18
N ASP A 515 4.82 7.73 -43.28
CA ASP A 515 5.12 8.91 -42.46
C ASP A 515 4.76 8.65 -40.98
N LEU A 516 5.30 9.47 -40.07
CA LEU A 516 5.14 9.29 -38.63
C LEU A 516 3.66 9.23 -38.18
N ASN A 517 2.78 10.05 -38.76
CA ASN A 517 1.38 10.08 -38.34
C ASN A 517 0.65 8.81 -38.77
N THR A 518 0.86 8.38 -40.02
CA THR A 518 0.31 7.11 -40.53
C THR A 518 0.83 5.92 -39.74
N ALA A 519 2.13 5.89 -39.45
CA ALA A 519 2.74 4.84 -38.64
C ALA A 519 2.14 4.77 -37.24
N ALA A 520 2.02 5.92 -36.56
CA ALA A 520 1.49 5.98 -35.21
C ALA A 520 0.00 5.62 -35.12
N GLN A 521 -0.82 6.08 -36.07
CA GLN A 521 -2.22 5.65 -36.17
C GLN A 521 -2.34 4.14 -36.38
N GLY A 522 -1.48 3.56 -37.22
CA GLY A 522 -1.44 2.12 -37.44
C GLY A 522 -1.05 1.32 -36.19
N VAL A 523 -0.07 1.80 -35.42
CA VAL A 523 0.31 1.21 -34.12
C VAL A 523 -0.84 1.28 -33.12
N LEU A 524 -1.48 2.44 -33.00
CA LEU A 524 -2.62 2.64 -32.09
C LEU A 524 -3.82 1.75 -32.46
N LYS A 525 -4.10 1.63 -33.75
CA LYS A 525 -5.14 0.73 -34.24
C LYS A 525 -4.84 -0.73 -33.87
N GLU A 526 -3.60 -1.18 -34.08
CA GLU A 526 -3.20 -2.54 -33.71
C GLU A 526 -3.31 -2.79 -32.20
N ILE A 527 -2.97 -1.79 -31.37
CA ILE A 527 -3.19 -1.86 -29.92
C ILE A 527 -4.67 -2.05 -29.62
N MET A 528 -5.55 -1.25 -30.23
CA MET A 528 -6.99 -1.33 -29.95
C MET A 528 -7.61 -2.63 -30.44
N ASP A 529 -7.23 -3.10 -31.63
CA ASP A 529 -7.73 -4.35 -32.19
C ASP A 529 -7.38 -5.56 -31.30
N LYS A 530 -6.21 -5.53 -30.65
CA LYS A 530 -5.71 -6.65 -29.83
C LYS A 530 -5.97 -6.51 -28.32
N HIS A 531 -6.07 -5.28 -27.80
CA HIS A 531 -6.02 -5.02 -26.36
C HIS A 531 -7.23 -4.28 -25.79
N ARG A 532 -8.25 -3.96 -26.58
CA ARG A 532 -9.46 -3.29 -26.09
C ARG A 532 -10.24 -4.05 -25.02
N ASN A 533 -10.07 -5.37 -24.94
CA ASN A 533 -10.81 -6.23 -24.00
C ASN A 533 -10.63 -5.82 -22.53
N VAL A 534 -9.51 -5.18 -22.18
CA VAL A 534 -9.25 -4.70 -20.81
C VAL A 534 -10.03 -3.43 -20.44
N ILE A 535 -10.58 -2.70 -21.40
CA ILE A 535 -11.28 -1.42 -21.16
C ILE A 535 -12.71 -1.70 -20.70
N PHE A 536 -13.08 -1.16 -19.54
CA PHE A 536 -14.43 -1.34 -19.00
C PHE A 536 -14.91 -0.10 -18.23
N GLY A 537 -16.01 0.48 -18.71
CA GLY A 537 -16.66 1.66 -18.14
C GLY A 537 -17.69 1.41 -17.05
N GLY A 538 -18.13 0.16 -16.84
CA GLY A 538 -19.32 -0.19 -16.05
C GLY A 538 -19.07 -0.55 -14.59
N ASN A 539 -20.09 -1.10 -13.93
CA ASN A 539 -20.00 -1.55 -12.53
C ASN A 539 -19.12 -2.80 -12.41
N GLY A 540 -17.93 -2.65 -11.82
CA GLY A 540 -16.97 -3.74 -11.61
C GLY A 540 -17.43 -4.83 -10.65
N TYR A 541 -18.45 -4.59 -9.82
CA TYR A 541 -18.98 -5.59 -8.88
C TYR A 541 -20.05 -6.51 -9.47
N SER A 542 -20.54 -6.18 -10.67
CA SER A 542 -21.69 -6.86 -11.22
C SER A 542 -21.31 -8.31 -11.60
N PRO A 543 -22.15 -9.31 -11.26
CA PRO A 543 -21.93 -10.70 -11.69
C PRO A 543 -21.82 -10.82 -13.22
N GLU A 544 -22.51 -9.95 -13.95
CA GLU A 544 -22.47 -9.88 -15.41
C GLU A 544 -21.08 -9.46 -15.91
N TRP A 545 -20.46 -8.45 -15.27
CA TRP A 545 -19.08 -8.08 -15.58
C TRP A 545 -18.12 -9.22 -15.28
N HIS A 546 -18.26 -9.87 -14.12
CA HIS A 546 -17.39 -10.99 -13.76
C HIS A 546 -17.44 -12.13 -14.79
N LYS A 547 -18.63 -12.45 -15.29
CA LYS A 547 -18.83 -13.45 -16.33
C LYS A 547 -18.23 -13.00 -17.66
N MET A 548 -18.60 -11.80 -18.13
CA MET A 548 -18.13 -11.22 -19.40
C MET A 548 -16.60 -11.09 -19.44
N ALA A 549 -15.99 -10.60 -18.37
CA ALA A 549 -14.55 -10.39 -18.27
C ALA A 549 -13.77 -11.69 -18.48
N VAL A 550 -14.22 -12.80 -17.88
CA VAL A 550 -13.53 -14.09 -17.94
C VAL A 550 -13.91 -14.86 -19.21
N GLU A 551 -15.20 -15.09 -19.44
CA GLU A 551 -15.68 -16.00 -20.49
C GLU A 551 -15.58 -15.39 -21.90
N GLU A 552 -15.78 -14.08 -22.04
CA GLU A 552 -15.83 -13.41 -23.34
C GLU A 552 -14.55 -12.61 -23.64
N ARG A 553 -13.99 -11.95 -22.61
CA ARG A 553 -12.86 -11.02 -22.78
C ARG A 553 -11.49 -11.61 -22.43
N GLY A 554 -11.45 -12.79 -21.80
CA GLY A 554 -10.22 -13.51 -21.46
C GLY A 554 -9.39 -12.88 -20.34
N LEU A 555 -9.98 -12.03 -19.50
CA LEU A 555 -9.32 -11.42 -18.34
C LEU A 555 -9.26 -12.42 -17.17
N ALA A 556 -8.16 -12.40 -16.42
CA ALA A 556 -7.99 -13.24 -15.25
C ALA A 556 -8.84 -12.74 -14.06
N ASN A 557 -9.42 -13.67 -13.30
CA ASN A 557 -10.11 -13.41 -12.04
C ASN A 557 -9.46 -14.20 -10.89
N LEU A 558 -8.32 -13.68 -10.41
CA LEU A 558 -7.51 -14.31 -9.36
C LEU A 558 -7.96 -13.81 -7.99
N ARG A 559 -8.97 -14.46 -7.42
CA ARG A 559 -9.71 -13.94 -6.26
C ARG A 559 -8.83 -13.88 -5.02
N THR A 560 -8.08 -14.94 -4.75
CA THR A 560 -7.24 -15.04 -3.56
C THR A 560 -5.76 -14.79 -3.87
N THR A 561 -4.99 -14.54 -2.83
CA THR A 561 -3.53 -14.44 -2.90
C THR A 561 -2.91 -15.78 -3.31
N ALA A 562 -3.51 -16.91 -2.91
CA ALA A 562 -3.10 -18.25 -3.37
C ALA A 562 -3.29 -18.46 -4.89
N ASP A 563 -4.26 -17.77 -5.51
CA ASP A 563 -4.47 -17.80 -6.97
C ASP A 563 -3.53 -16.83 -7.69
N ALA A 564 -3.23 -15.69 -7.05
CA ALA A 564 -2.52 -14.58 -7.67
C ALA A 564 -1.00 -14.68 -7.60
N LEU A 565 -0.43 -15.11 -6.47
CA LEU A 565 1.03 -15.16 -6.28
C LEU A 565 1.76 -16.07 -7.28
N PRO A 566 1.24 -17.27 -7.65
CA PRO A 566 1.91 -18.15 -8.61
C PRO A 566 2.16 -17.52 -9.99
N VAL A 567 1.45 -16.44 -10.34
CA VAL A 567 1.70 -15.67 -11.57
C VAL A 567 3.13 -15.15 -11.65
N LEU A 568 3.78 -14.89 -10.52
CA LEU A 568 5.19 -14.45 -10.50
C LEU A 568 6.14 -15.50 -11.10
N LYS A 569 5.78 -16.79 -11.10
CA LYS A 569 6.56 -17.90 -11.66
C LYS A 569 6.17 -18.26 -13.09
N ALA A 570 5.27 -17.50 -13.72
CA ALA A 570 4.87 -17.80 -15.10
C ALA A 570 5.97 -17.35 -16.08
N ASP A 571 6.30 -18.20 -17.06
CA ASP A 571 7.37 -17.96 -18.04
C ASP A 571 7.30 -16.57 -18.68
N TYR A 572 6.10 -16.12 -19.08
CA TYR A 572 5.91 -14.81 -19.72
C TYR A 572 6.15 -13.60 -18.79
N ILE A 573 6.11 -13.81 -17.47
CA ILE A 573 6.43 -12.81 -16.44
C ILE A 573 7.94 -12.82 -16.16
N GLU A 574 8.55 -14.00 -16.03
CA GLU A 574 10.01 -14.12 -15.93
C GLU A 574 10.70 -13.48 -17.14
N GLU A 575 10.25 -13.80 -18.35
CA GLU A 575 10.74 -13.21 -19.59
C GLU A 575 10.57 -11.68 -19.62
N LEU A 576 9.44 -11.16 -19.13
CA LEU A 576 9.20 -9.72 -19.05
C LEU A 576 10.27 -9.05 -18.18
N PHE A 577 10.46 -9.53 -16.94
CA PHE A 577 11.38 -8.93 -16.00
C PHE A 577 12.85 -9.06 -16.45
N ALA A 578 13.23 -10.22 -16.99
CA ALA A 578 14.57 -10.47 -17.50
C ALA A 578 14.88 -9.60 -18.73
N ARG A 579 13.96 -9.55 -19.71
CA ARG A 579 14.13 -8.72 -20.93
C ARG A 579 14.22 -7.24 -20.60
N MET A 580 13.45 -6.77 -19.61
CA MET A 580 13.48 -5.37 -19.17
C MET A 580 14.63 -5.04 -18.22
N GLY A 581 15.40 -6.04 -17.78
CA GLY A 581 16.54 -5.87 -16.87
C GLY A 581 16.16 -5.37 -15.48
N VAL A 582 14.97 -5.76 -15.00
CA VAL A 582 14.41 -5.26 -13.73
C VAL A 582 14.60 -6.27 -12.60
N LEU A 583 14.20 -7.53 -12.83
CA LEU A 583 14.43 -8.66 -11.92
C LEU A 583 15.01 -9.83 -12.72
N THR A 584 15.97 -10.54 -12.13
CA THR A 584 16.42 -11.84 -12.66
C THR A 584 15.41 -12.94 -12.30
N PRO A 585 15.42 -14.10 -12.98
CA PRO A 585 14.56 -15.23 -12.61
C PRO A 585 14.70 -15.62 -11.13
N VAL A 586 15.92 -15.70 -10.63
CA VAL A 586 16.21 -16.03 -9.22
C VAL A 586 15.67 -14.96 -8.25
N GLU A 587 15.81 -13.67 -8.60
CA GLU A 587 15.24 -12.57 -7.80
C GLU A 587 13.71 -12.62 -7.77
N LEU A 588 13.07 -13.07 -8.85
CA LEU A 588 11.62 -13.18 -8.95
C LEU A 588 11.07 -14.39 -8.19
N GLU A 589 11.71 -15.55 -8.33
CA GLU A 589 11.42 -16.77 -7.58
C GLU A 589 11.53 -16.53 -6.07
N SER A 590 12.62 -15.90 -5.63
CA SER A 590 12.81 -15.51 -4.23
C SER A 590 11.68 -14.63 -3.68
N ARG A 591 11.16 -13.71 -4.49
CA ARG A 591 10.02 -12.86 -4.09
C ARG A 591 8.75 -13.68 -3.95
N PHE A 592 8.50 -14.62 -4.86
CA PHE A 592 7.39 -15.55 -4.72
C PHE A 592 7.49 -16.33 -3.41
N ASP A 593 8.63 -16.95 -3.12
CA ASP A 593 8.82 -17.76 -1.90
C ASP A 593 8.59 -16.94 -0.62
N VAL A 594 9.19 -15.75 -0.54
CA VAL A 594 9.03 -14.87 0.63
C VAL A 594 7.58 -14.42 0.81
N TYR A 595 6.88 -14.09 -0.28
CA TYR A 595 5.48 -13.64 -0.18
C TYR A 595 4.53 -14.79 0.12
N ALA A 596 4.78 -15.98 -0.42
CA ALA A 596 4.03 -17.19 -0.13
C ALA A 596 4.20 -17.60 1.35
N GLU A 597 5.43 -17.58 1.87
CA GLU A 597 5.71 -17.82 3.29
C GLU A 597 4.99 -16.80 4.18
N GLN A 598 5.06 -15.51 3.87
CA GLN A 598 4.34 -14.47 4.63
C GLN A 598 2.82 -14.67 4.62
N TYR A 599 2.25 -15.10 3.49
CA TYR A 599 0.82 -15.39 3.38
C TYR A 599 0.42 -16.57 4.28
N LEU A 600 1.18 -17.66 4.24
CA LEU A 600 0.95 -18.84 5.08
C LEU A 600 1.07 -18.51 6.57
N LEU A 601 2.14 -17.83 6.97
CA LEU A 601 2.37 -17.43 8.36
C LEU A 601 1.27 -16.48 8.88
N ALA A 602 0.78 -15.56 8.05
CA ALA A 602 -0.32 -14.68 8.43
C ALA A 602 -1.59 -15.49 8.76
N ILE A 603 -1.98 -16.42 7.87
CA ILE A 603 -3.15 -17.28 8.10
C ILE A 603 -2.94 -18.20 9.31
N GLU A 604 -1.74 -18.75 9.48
CA GLU A 604 -1.41 -19.62 10.60
C GLU A 604 -1.54 -18.88 11.94
N VAL A 605 -1.01 -17.66 12.05
CA VAL A 605 -1.13 -16.83 13.26
C VAL A 605 -2.59 -16.49 13.53
N GLU A 606 -3.35 -16.10 12.51
CA GLU A 606 -4.78 -15.82 12.67
C GLU A 606 -5.56 -17.08 13.12
N ALA A 607 -5.32 -18.24 12.51
CA ALA A 607 -5.97 -19.51 12.86
C ALA A 607 -5.66 -19.94 14.30
N LYS A 608 -4.38 -19.84 14.73
CA LYS A 608 -3.97 -20.10 16.11
C LYS A 608 -4.68 -19.18 17.10
N LEU A 609 -4.85 -17.90 16.76
CA LEU A 609 -5.57 -16.94 17.59
C LEU A 609 -7.07 -17.20 17.62
N VAL A 610 -7.70 -17.54 16.50
CA VAL A 610 -9.10 -17.98 16.44
C VAL A 610 -9.33 -19.14 17.41
N VAL A 611 -8.52 -20.20 17.33
CA VAL A 611 -8.61 -21.37 18.22
C VAL A 611 -8.38 -20.97 19.68
N SER A 612 -7.31 -20.23 19.96
CA SER A 612 -6.93 -19.84 21.32
C SER A 612 -8.00 -18.97 21.99
N MET A 613 -8.46 -17.92 21.32
CA MET A 613 -9.44 -16.99 21.86
C MET A 613 -10.82 -17.65 21.99
N ALA A 614 -11.25 -18.48 21.03
CA ALA A 614 -12.49 -19.23 21.15
C ALA A 614 -12.48 -20.13 22.39
N LYS A 615 -11.40 -20.88 22.63
CA LYS A 615 -11.27 -21.79 23.78
C LYS A 615 -11.12 -21.09 25.13
N THR A 616 -10.35 -20.00 25.18
CA THR A 616 -9.88 -19.42 26.46
C THR A 616 -10.61 -18.14 26.87
N ILE A 617 -11.34 -17.50 25.94
CA ILE A 617 -12.03 -16.23 26.19
C ILE A 617 -13.54 -16.39 25.97
N ILE A 618 -13.95 -16.81 24.77
CA ILE A 618 -15.37 -16.81 24.36
C ILE A 618 -16.12 -17.98 25.01
N TYR A 619 -15.60 -19.21 24.88
CA TYR A 619 -16.23 -20.39 25.45
C TYR A 619 -16.47 -20.27 26.97
N PRO A 620 -15.49 -19.86 27.81
CA PRO A 620 -15.74 -19.70 29.25
C PRO A 620 -16.77 -18.62 29.58
N ALA A 621 -16.87 -17.56 28.78
CA ALA A 621 -17.88 -16.52 28.98
C ALA A 621 -19.29 -17.07 28.70
N ALA A 622 -19.46 -17.75 27.56
CA ALA A 622 -20.74 -18.35 27.16
C ALA A 622 -21.21 -19.44 28.14
N VAL A 623 -20.30 -20.30 28.62
CA VAL A 623 -20.64 -21.35 29.60
C VAL A 623 -21.09 -20.76 30.94
N ARG A 624 -20.44 -19.69 31.43
CA ARG A 624 -20.87 -19.02 32.66
C ARG A 624 -22.27 -18.44 32.53
N TYR A 625 -22.57 -17.79 31.41
CA TYR A 625 -23.90 -17.27 31.14
C TYR A 625 -24.96 -18.39 31.03
N LEU A 626 -24.64 -19.49 30.33
CA LEU A 626 -25.52 -20.66 30.26
C LEU A 626 -25.81 -21.25 31.64
N SER A 627 -24.81 -21.27 32.53
CA SER A 627 -24.99 -21.70 33.92
C SER A 627 -25.97 -20.81 34.68
N GLU A 628 -25.91 -19.49 34.49
CA GLU A 628 -26.85 -18.55 35.14
C GLU A 628 -28.27 -18.73 34.62
N LEU A 629 -28.44 -18.84 33.29
CA LEU A 629 -29.75 -19.14 32.69
C LEU A 629 -30.33 -20.45 33.23
N SER A 630 -29.51 -21.49 33.30
CA SER A 630 -29.93 -22.82 33.77
C SER A 630 -30.34 -22.79 35.24
N LEU A 631 -29.60 -22.07 36.08
CA LEU A 631 -29.95 -21.89 37.49
C LEU A 631 -31.24 -21.08 37.67
N ALA A 632 -31.43 -20.02 36.89
CA ALA A 632 -32.66 -19.23 36.92
C ALA A 632 -33.88 -20.08 36.56
N ILE A 633 -33.80 -20.87 35.48
CA ILE A 633 -34.86 -21.79 35.05
C ILE A 633 -35.14 -22.84 36.14
N ALA A 634 -34.11 -23.45 36.72
CA ALA A 634 -34.27 -24.47 37.76
C ALA A 634 -34.91 -23.89 39.04
N ASN A 635 -34.46 -22.71 39.47
CA ASN A 635 -35.00 -22.05 40.66
C ASN A 635 -36.45 -21.58 40.46
N ALA A 636 -36.79 -21.07 39.29
CA ALA A 636 -38.16 -20.70 38.94
C ALA A 636 -39.08 -21.93 38.95
N ALA A 637 -38.64 -23.04 38.34
CA ALA A 637 -39.39 -24.29 38.35
C ALA A 637 -39.62 -24.83 39.77
N ALA A 638 -38.63 -24.69 40.67
CA ALA A 638 -38.74 -25.11 42.06
C ALA A 638 -39.83 -24.36 42.87
N ILE A 639 -40.20 -23.15 42.45
CA ILE A 639 -41.28 -22.35 43.07
C ILE A 639 -42.56 -22.33 42.21
N GLY A 640 -42.64 -23.19 41.18
CA GLY A 640 -43.82 -23.33 40.33
C GLY A 640 -43.97 -22.27 39.23
N ILE A 641 -42.90 -21.56 38.88
CA ILE A 641 -42.86 -20.61 37.76
C ILE A 641 -42.25 -21.29 36.54
N GLU A 642 -42.98 -21.32 35.42
CA GLU A 642 -42.46 -21.83 34.15
C GLU A 642 -41.71 -20.73 33.40
N MET A 643 -40.40 -20.92 33.19
CA MET A 643 -39.56 -20.07 32.36
C MET A 643 -39.30 -20.73 31.01
N ASP A 644 -39.25 -19.92 29.96
CA ASP A 644 -38.82 -20.37 28.64
C ASP A 644 -37.35 -20.87 28.67
N LYS A 645 -37.10 -21.93 27.93
CA LYS A 645 -35.80 -22.62 27.82
C LYS A 645 -35.09 -22.34 26.50
N GLU A 646 -35.73 -21.63 25.56
CA GLU A 646 -35.22 -21.40 24.21
C GLU A 646 -33.84 -20.74 24.24
N SER A 647 -33.67 -19.64 25.00
CA SER A 647 -32.37 -18.95 25.10
C SER A 647 -31.26 -19.84 25.63
N ALA A 648 -31.53 -20.65 26.66
CA ALA A 648 -30.53 -21.58 27.21
C ALA A 648 -30.17 -22.68 26.19
N GLN A 649 -31.15 -23.19 25.45
CA GLN A 649 -30.93 -24.19 24.41
C GLN A 649 -30.13 -23.60 23.24
N THR A 650 -30.44 -22.38 22.81
CA THR A 650 -29.72 -21.65 21.75
C THR A 650 -28.26 -21.44 22.13
N VAL A 651 -27.99 -20.89 23.31
CA VAL A 651 -26.61 -20.68 23.80
C VAL A 651 -25.86 -22.01 23.90
N SER A 652 -26.49 -23.06 24.45
CA SER A 652 -25.89 -24.40 24.54
C SER A 652 -25.54 -24.97 23.16
N ASN A 653 -26.43 -24.82 22.18
CA ASN A 653 -26.20 -25.28 20.81
C ASN A 653 -25.05 -24.52 20.15
N LEU A 654 -25.00 -23.20 20.30
CA LEU A 654 -23.93 -22.37 19.74
C LEU A 654 -22.57 -22.68 20.38
N ILE A 655 -22.52 -22.92 21.69
CA ILE A 655 -21.30 -23.37 22.38
C ILE A 655 -20.78 -24.67 21.78
N LYS A 656 -21.66 -25.64 21.54
CA LYS A 656 -21.30 -26.91 20.91
C LYS A 656 -20.76 -26.67 19.49
N LEU A 657 -21.47 -25.91 18.67
CA LEU A 657 -21.07 -25.60 17.30
C LEU A 657 -19.72 -24.87 17.23
N LEU A 658 -19.49 -23.91 18.14
CA LEU A 658 -18.21 -23.21 18.29
C LEU A 658 -17.07 -24.20 18.55
N MET A 659 -17.24 -25.08 19.53
CA MET A 659 -16.19 -26.04 19.91
C MET A 659 -15.96 -27.13 18.85
N ASP A 660 -17.03 -27.59 18.18
CA ASP A 660 -16.92 -28.52 17.04
C ASP A 660 -16.15 -27.86 15.88
N GLY A 661 -16.45 -26.59 15.58
CA GLY A 661 -15.73 -25.80 14.57
C GLY A 661 -14.26 -25.59 14.94
N VAL A 662 -13.98 -25.30 16.20
CA VAL A 662 -12.61 -25.16 16.72
C VAL A 662 -11.82 -26.47 16.63
N SER A 663 -12.45 -27.64 16.87
CA SER A 663 -11.79 -28.94 16.69
C SER A 663 -11.37 -29.13 15.23
N LYS A 664 -12.31 -28.92 14.29
CA LYS A 664 -12.05 -29.03 12.85
C LYS A 664 -10.96 -28.08 12.38
N LEU A 665 -10.98 -26.83 12.85
CA LEU A 665 -9.93 -25.85 12.54
C LEU A 665 -8.57 -26.28 13.11
N SER A 666 -8.54 -26.80 14.34
CA SER A 666 -7.30 -27.29 14.96
C SER A 666 -6.72 -28.47 14.19
N GLU A 667 -7.55 -29.41 13.76
CA GLU A 667 -7.16 -30.56 12.92
C GLU A 667 -6.63 -30.10 11.56
N ALA A 668 -7.33 -29.17 10.89
CA ALA A 668 -6.89 -28.62 9.61
C ALA A 668 -5.56 -27.86 9.71
N THR A 669 -5.38 -27.07 10.78
CA THR A 669 -4.14 -26.29 11.01
C THR A 669 -2.96 -27.18 11.41
N ALA A 670 -3.21 -28.39 11.91
CA ALA A 670 -2.15 -29.34 12.26
C ALA A 670 -1.58 -30.09 11.05
N LYS A 671 -2.23 -29.97 9.87
CA LYS A 671 -1.73 -30.55 8.63
C LYS A 671 -0.55 -29.72 8.12
N ASP A 672 0.61 -30.34 7.95
CA ASP A 672 1.84 -29.71 7.45
C ASP A 672 2.47 -30.45 6.24
N ASP A 673 1.88 -31.56 5.80
CA ASP A 673 2.32 -32.36 4.65
C ASP A 673 1.68 -31.87 3.34
N PHE A 674 2.43 -31.07 2.58
CA PHE A 674 2.04 -30.58 1.25
C PHE A 674 3.15 -30.85 0.23
N ASP A 675 2.77 -31.22 -1.00
CA ASP A 675 3.75 -31.52 -2.06
C ASP A 675 4.44 -30.25 -2.59
N SER A 676 3.79 -29.09 -2.43
CA SER A 676 4.32 -27.78 -2.83
C SER A 676 3.80 -26.64 -1.95
N ILE A 677 4.49 -25.49 -2.01
CA ILE A 677 4.04 -24.27 -1.33
C ILE A 677 2.73 -23.74 -1.91
N GLU A 678 2.50 -23.90 -3.22
CA GLU A 678 1.26 -23.55 -3.91
C GLU A 678 0.08 -24.36 -3.37
N GLU A 679 0.24 -25.67 -3.18
CA GLU A 679 -0.79 -26.51 -2.57
C GLU A 679 -1.10 -26.10 -1.13
N HIS A 680 -0.07 -25.77 -0.34
CA HIS A 680 -0.26 -25.27 1.02
C HIS A 680 -1.01 -23.94 1.03
N MET A 681 -0.71 -23.01 0.11
CA MET A 681 -1.43 -21.75 -0.03
C MET A 681 -2.90 -21.99 -0.40
N GLN A 682 -3.17 -22.91 -1.33
CA GLN A 682 -4.52 -23.27 -1.75
C GLN A 682 -5.29 -23.95 -0.61
N TYR A 683 -4.68 -24.85 0.14
CA TYR A 683 -5.29 -25.45 1.32
C TYR A 683 -5.63 -24.39 2.39
N SER A 684 -4.72 -23.44 2.63
CA SER A 684 -4.96 -22.32 3.55
C SER A 684 -6.12 -21.44 3.09
N ALA A 685 -6.20 -21.14 1.79
CA ALA A 685 -7.25 -20.32 1.19
C ALA A 685 -8.63 -21.02 1.20
N GLN A 686 -8.68 -22.30 0.84
CA GLN A 686 -9.91 -23.04 0.58
C GLN A 686 -10.42 -23.86 1.77
N THR A 687 -9.56 -24.17 2.75
CA THR A 687 -9.91 -25.00 3.91
C THR A 687 -9.77 -24.22 5.22
N ILE A 688 -8.59 -23.69 5.54
CA ILE A 688 -8.33 -23.05 6.84
C ILE A 688 -9.17 -21.76 6.99
N ARG A 689 -9.12 -20.86 6.01
CA ARG A 689 -9.87 -19.59 6.07
C ARG A 689 -11.40 -19.79 6.19
N PRO A 690 -12.07 -20.64 5.39
CA PRO A 690 -13.49 -20.90 5.57
C PRO A 690 -13.85 -21.50 6.94
N LEU A 691 -12.98 -22.34 7.53
CA LEU A 691 -13.18 -22.86 8.88
C LEU A 691 -13.07 -21.75 9.93
N MET A 692 -12.12 -20.82 9.78
CA MET A 692 -12.03 -19.64 10.64
C MET A 692 -13.29 -18.78 10.56
N ASP A 693 -13.79 -18.51 9.35
CA ASP A 693 -15.02 -17.74 9.14
C ASP A 693 -16.22 -18.43 9.80
N LYS A 694 -16.29 -19.76 9.76
CA LYS A 694 -17.37 -20.51 10.42
C LYS A 694 -17.29 -20.47 11.95
N VAL A 695 -16.08 -20.57 12.51
CA VAL A 695 -15.87 -20.40 13.96
C VAL A 695 -16.25 -18.99 14.39
N ARG A 696 -15.89 -17.98 13.60
CA ARG A 696 -16.31 -16.59 13.81
C ARG A 696 -17.82 -16.43 13.80
N GLU A 697 -18.52 -17.00 12.82
CA GLU A 697 -19.98 -16.89 12.72
C GLU A 697 -20.69 -17.34 14.02
N TYR A 698 -20.25 -18.46 14.61
CA TYR A 698 -20.82 -18.95 15.87
C TYR A 698 -20.50 -18.03 17.06
N ALA A 699 -19.28 -17.51 17.12
CA ALA A 699 -18.86 -16.58 18.18
C ALA A 699 -19.58 -15.23 18.07
N ASP A 700 -19.73 -14.68 16.87
CA ASP A 700 -20.45 -13.42 16.62
C ASP A 700 -21.95 -13.58 16.92
N THR A 701 -22.52 -14.76 16.68
CA THR A 701 -23.89 -15.08 17.10
C THR A 701 -23.98 -15.17 18.63
N LEU A 702 -23.02 -15.81 19.31
CA LEU A 702 -22.95 -15.84 20.77
C LEU A 702 -22.84 -14.45 21.39
N GLU A 703 -22.11 -13.51 20.78
CA GLU A 703 -22.07 -12.11 21.22
C GLU A 703 -23.47 -11.46 21.22
N GLY A 704 -24.36 -11.90 20.33
CA GLY A 704 -25.74 -11.44 20.27
C GLY A 704 -26.67 -12.03 21.32
N GLU A 705 -26.34 -13.20 21.88
CA GLU A 705 -27.18 -13.96 22.81
C GLU A 705 -26.70 -13.86 24.27
N VAL A 706 -25.38 -13.72 24.47
CA VAL A 706 -24.76 -13.61 25.80
C VAL A 706 -24.99 -12.22 26.37
N ALA A 707 -25.43 -12.16 27.63
CA ALA A 707 -25.63 -10.88 28.31
C ALA A 707 -24.33 -10.05 28.34
N ASP A 708 -24.46 -8.75 28.12
CA ASP A 708 -23.34 -7.82 27.90
C ASP A 708 -22.28 -7.86 29.03
N ASN A 709 -22.72 -8.02 30.28
CA ASN A 709 -21.88 -8.14 31.47
C ASN A 709 -21.04 -9.42 31.54
N PHE A 710 -21.34 -10.43 30.72
CA PHE A 710 -20.54 -11.63 30.56
C PHE A 710 -19.56 -11.54 29.39
N TRP A 711 -19.81 -10.65 28.42
CA TRP A 711 -19.02 -10.59 27.21
C TRP A 711 -17.64 -9.96 27.44
N PRO A 712 -16.54 -10.69 27.16
CA PRO A 712 -15.21 -10.32 27.64
C PRO A 712 -14.41 -9.39 26.70
N LEU A 713 -14.82 -9.27 25.43
CA LEU A 713 -14.10 -8.48 24.43
C LEU A 713 -14.81 -7.14 24.22
N PRO A 714 -14.08 -6.02 24.03
CA PRO A 714 -14.65 -4.81 23.48
C PRO A 714 -15.45 -5.08 22.21
N THR A 715 -16.70 -4.65 22.18
CA THR A 715 -17.61 -4.81 21.04
C THR A 715 -17.25 -3.83 19.93
N TYR A 716 -17.73 -4.07 18.71
CA TYR A 716 -17.54 -3.09 17.62
C TYR A 716 -18.20 -1.75 17.94
N GLN A 717 -19.36 -1.75 18.60
CA GLN A 717 -20.05 -0.53 18.99
C GLN A 717 -19.17 0.33 19.93
N GLU A 718 -18.51 -0.30 20.90
CA GLU A 718 -17.62 0.39 21.83
C GLU A 718 -16.40 0.95 21.10
N MET A 719 -15.70 0.12 20.33
CA MET A 719 -14.45 0.53 19.67
C MET A 719 -14.64 1.63 18.60
N LEU A 720 -15.75 1.60 17.88
CA LEU A 720 -16.01 2.52 16.77
C LEU A 720 -16.60 3.85 17.25
N PHE A 721 -17.45 3.85 18.29
CA PHE A 721 -18.26 5.02 18.65
C PHE A 721 -17.99 5.61 20.03
N VAL A 722 -17.36 4.89 20.97
CA VAL A 722 -16.96 5.48 22.26
C VAL A 722 -15.68 6.30 22.06
N LYS A 723 -15.68 7.57 22.45
CA LYS A 723 -14.60 8.54 22.18
C LYS A 723 -14.17 9.30 23.42
#